data_AF-A0A1H4A625-F1
#
_entry.id   AF-A0A1H4A625-F1
#
_cell.length_a   1.000
_cell.length_b   1.000
_cell.length_c   1.000
_cell.angle_alpha   90.00
_cell.angle_beta   90.00
_cell.angle_gamma   90.00
#
_symmetry.space_group_name_H-M   'P 1'
#
loop_
_entity.id
_entity.type
_entity.pdbx_description
1 polymer ?
#
loop_
_entity_poly.entity_id
_entity_poly.type
_entity_poly.pdbx_seq_one_letter_code
_entity_poly.pdbx_strand_id
1 'polypeptide(L)'
;MRRKKEVLKYAPDVDSALHIIERSGTISGHELCYRRERLLLEQIGQVLEILDNSRDEEDTRINLWFTAERGDITDWRTYDDAVEYEEINSREEYEQFWLDYYPDEIKFYECYFFRHGKFMAIALGERGLIESPEEITQDKSGICADTTPLLKWVLEQCRKAVQQIISGKYDGFVKNNLPYYYRTGTIPRKEYWKIVPEGRKYDLAGRDDKILSEEEIKIFEKLVAEQKTFSDDDFIIEDMTAAKYFAYCRLGYEANNFPHCKKIEDDVELYKRIADGRDNGLTEIALDSPEEFNSWKNGKLQVFNGNHPWEVIRGGSSTHVTFSVSHRLGESKEGKYYLYLAGLHRPGEVIRFFIALRQHGIMVKLGDMDELLARCLGTDKVGIVPNGVLPRYCEKFFPGEKVVDFMNIHYWDDEYADFVEKTTWQEVKTPQLVRDWMTVKELLQFVDMEKLVDKECRTDENESADRADVYRLWQTFLRKMSEYHCQDSEDMLVFMRTWDGLGDEVEEFVDVSLYRRLALDKFRDKVPNVVLLPEERLQQLSEKELIEYHKGVYAEVPEGYACDFTPWEEMLGFKVSIGNLRRVGLQECIHAVLTEMTFHGMTEDDQSERHQELDEAIEEIEEIRALPQEEQEEHFKSYEDVCEELGWKDERSPEVQAAGRKRFWYYNAVTANSVVSELREILK
;
A
#
# COMPACT_ATOMS: atom_id res chain seq x y z
N MET A 1 -32.84 -12.31 4.14
CA MET A 1 -31.72 -13.29 4.07
C MET A 1 -31.00 -13.04 2.74
N ARG A 2 -29.95 -12.21 2.70
CA ARG A 2 -29.31 -11.80 1.42
C ARG A 2 -28.77 -13.02 0.67
N ARG A 3 -29.07 -13.13 -0.62
CA ARG A 3 -28.53 -14.20 -1.48
C ARG A 3 -27.00 -14.11 -1.48
N LYS A 4 -26.35 -15.21 -1.13
CA LYS A 4 -24.89 -15.33 -1.21
C LYS A 4 -24.48 -15.29 -2.69
N LYS A 5 -23.90 -14.19 -3.16
CA LYS A 5 -23.34 -14.10 -4.51
C LYS A 5 -21.97 -14.78 -4.52
N GLU A 6 -21.74 -15.66 -5.50
CA GLU A 6 -20.46 -16.36 -5.67
C GLU A 6 -19.40 -15.48 -6.36
N VAL A 7 -19.84 -14.44 -7.07
CA VAL A 7 -18.99 -13.48 -7.80
C VAL A 7 -19.33 -12.08 -7.30
N LEU A 8 -18.32 -11.35 -6.83
CA LEU A 8 -18.44 -9.96 -6.39
C LEU A 8 -18.01 -9.07 -7.55
N LYS A 9 -18.90 -8.17 -8.02
CA LYS A 9 -18.58 -7.29 -9.14
C LYS A 9 -18.65 -5.83 -8.73
N TYR A 10 -19.71 -5.45 -8.02
CA TYR A 10 -20.00 -4.08 -7.65
C TYR A 10 -19.71 -3.80 -6.18
N ALA A 11 -19.55 -2.54 -5.83
CA ALA A 11 -19.28 -2.09 -4.47
C ALA A 11 -20.29 -2.64 -3.43
N PRO A 12 -21.61 -2.70 -3.72
CA PRO A 12 -22.56 -3.37 -2.83
C PRO A 12 -22.30 -4.85 -2.56
N ASP A 13 -21.77 -5.59 -3.53
CA ASP A 13 -21.44 -7.00 -3.37
C ASP A 13 -20.29 -7.16 -2.36
N VAL A 14 -19.25 -6.32 -2.52
CA VAL A 14 -18.07 -6.29 -1.66
C VAL A 14 -18.45 -5.89 -0.23
N ASP A 15 -19.18 -4.79 -0.06
CA ASP A 15 -19.65 -4.34 1.26
C ASP A 15 -20.55 -5.37 1.94
N SER A 16 -21.41 -6.05 1.18
CA SER A 16 -22.24 -7.13 1.71
C SER A 16 -21.40 -8.31 2.21
N ALA A 17 -20.36 -8.69 1.48
CA ALA A 17 -19.42 -9.73 1.91
C ALA A 17 -18.65 -9.31 3.17
N LEU A 18 -18.14 -8.07 3.20
CA LEU A 18 -17.47 -7.49 4.36
C LEU A 18 -18.35 -7.48 5.62
N HIS A 19 -19.62 -7.10 5.46
CA HIS A 19 -20.55 -7.06 6.58
C HIS A 19 -20.88 -8.46 7.15
N ILE A 20 -20.91 -9.49 6.29
CA ILE A 20 -21.08 -10.88 6.75
C ILE A 20 -19.85 -11.33 7.54
N ILE A 21 -18.65 -10.97 7.10
CA ILE A 21 -17.39 -11.28 7.77
C ILE A 21 -17.34 -10.60 9.14
N GLU A 22 -17.64 -9.31 9.21
CA GLU A 22 -17.72 -8.54 10.46
C GLU A 22 -18.69 -9.18 11.47
N ARG A 23 -19.91 -9.56 11.02
CA ARG A 23 -20.93 -10.17 11.91
C ARG A 23 -20.63 -11.60 12.34
N SER A 24 -19.85 -12.33 11.56
CA SER A 24 -19.49 -13.73 11.84
C SER A 24 -18.13 -13.86 12.53
N GLY A 25 -17.31 -12.81 12.50
CA GLY A 25 -16.03 -12.74 13.15
C GLY A 25 -16.12 -12.59 14.67
N THR A 26 -14.96 -12.65 15.30
CA THR A 26 -14.78 -12.28 16.71
C THR A 26 -14.51 -10.79 16.83
N ILE A 27 -14.41 -10.26 18.06
CA ILE A 27 -14.02 -8.86 18.32
C ILE A 27 -12.68 -8.52 17.65
N SER A 28 -11.82 -9.52 17.39
CA SER A 28 -10.49 -9.34 16.79
C SER A 28 -10.40 -9.62 15.29
N GLY A 29 -11.47 -10.07 14.62
CA GLY A 29 -11.42 -10.42 13.19
C GLY A 29 -12.01 -11.80 12.86
N HIS A 30 -11.93 -12.20 11.59
CA HIS A 30 -12.44 -13.46 11.07
C HIS A 30 -11.29 -14.44 10.78
N GLU A 31 -11.22 -15.54 11.54
CA GLU A 31 -10.24 -16.59 11.32
C GLU A 31 -10.71 -17.56 10.21
N LEU A 32 -9.84 -17.88 9.26
CA LEU A 32 -10.13 -18.82 8.18
C LEU A 32 -10.48 -20.22 8.70
N CYS A 33 -11.43 -20.86 8.01
CA CYS A 33 -11.97 -22.15 8.41
C CYS A 33 -11.70 -23.26 7.39
N TYR A 34 -11.45 -22.92 6.13
CA TYR A 34 -11.30 -23.89 5.04
C TYR A 34 -9.93 -23.81 4.37
N ARG A 35 -9.35 -24.98 4.03
CA ARG A 35 -8.06 -25.06 3.33
C ARG A 35 -8.05 -24.28 2.00
N ARG A 36 -9.17 -24.29 1.28
CA ARG A 36 -9.33 -23.55 0.01
C ARG A 36 -9.17 -22.03 0.16
N GLU A 37 -9.59 -21.47 1.30
CA GLU A 37 -9.47 -20.04 1.58
C GLU A 37 -8.02 -19.68 1.88
N ARG A 38 -7.34 -20.54 2.64
CA ARG A 38 -5.91 -20.41 2.89
C ARG A 38 -5.11 -20.42 1.58
N LEU A 39 -5.39 -21.35 0.69
CA LEU A 39 -4.72 -21.42 -0.63
C LEU A 39 -4.91 -20.12 -1.44
N LEU A 40 -6.06 -19.46 -1.33
CA LEU A 40 -6.26 -18.14 -1.95
C LEU A 40 -5.40 -17.06 -1.30
N LEU A 41 -5.26 -17.08 0.03
CA LEU A 41 -4.40 -16.13 0.74
C LEU A 41 -2.90 -16.36 0.44
N GLU A 42 -2.47 -17.62 0.28
CA GLU A 42 -1.13 -17.97 -0.18
C GLU A 42 -0.88 -17.44 -1.61
N GLN A 43 -1.86 -17.60 -2.51
CA GLN A 43 -1.78 -17.03 -3.86
C GLN A 43 -1.73 -15.49 -3.84
N ILE A 44 -2.47 -14.84 -2.95
CA ILE A 44 -2.37 -13.38 -2.75
C ILE A 44 -0.95 -13.01 -2.34
N GLY A 45 -0.37 -13.72 -1.36
CA GLY A 45 1.01 -13.52 -0.93
C GLY A 45 2.02 -13.66 -2.07
N GLN A 46 1.87 -14.70 -2.91
CA GLN A 46 2.73 -14.93 -4.08
C GLN A 46 2.64 -13.79 -5.11
N VAL A 47 1.45 -13.27 -5.39
CA VAL A 47 1.28 -12.13 -6.30
C VAL A 47 1.96 -10.86 -5.76
N LEU A 48 1.95 -10.69 -4.44
CA LEU A 48 2.45 -9.50 -3.76
C LEU A 48 3.95 -9.55 -3.45
N GLU A 49 4.61 -10.70 -3.63
CA GLU A 49 6.03 -10.92 -3.31
C GLU A 49 6.96 -9.93 -4.04
N ILE A 50 6.58 -9.50 -5.24
CA ILE A 50 7.32 -8.49 -6.02
C ILE A 50 7.33 -7.07 -5.38
N LEU A 51 6.49 -6.86 -4.36
CA LEU A 51 6.39 -5.64 -3.59
C LEU A 51 6.97 -5.81 -2.16
N ASP A 52 7.44 -7.00 -1.80
CA ASP A 52 7.90 -7.33 -0.45
C ASP A 52 9.43 -7.25 -0.33
N ASN A 53 9.94 -6.31 0.48
CA ASN A 53 11.36 -6.20 0.81
C ASN A 53 11.69 -6.63 2.24
N SER A 54 10.75 -7.26 2.94
CA SER A 54 10.98 -7.77 4.29
C SER A 54 12.02 -8.89 4.28
N ARG A 55 12.85 -8.92 5.31
CA ARG A 55 13.75 -10.07 5.57
C ARG A 55 12.94 -11.23 6.15
N ASP A 56 13.48 -12.45 6.12
CA ASP A 56 12.81 -13.66 6.64
C ASP A 56 12.30 -13.54 8.10
N GLU A 57 12.92 -12.67 8.91
CA GLU A 57 12.56 -12.41 10.31
C GLU A 57 11.66 -11.18 10.52
N GLU A 58 11.39 -10.41 9.46
CA GLU A 58 10.60 -9.18 9.48
C GLU A 58 9.16 -9.44 9.01
N ASP A 59 8.25 -8.56 9.43
CA ASP A 59 6.87 -8.62 8.96
C ASP A 59 6.76 -8.08 7.53
N THR A 60 6.18 -8.87 6.62
CA THR A 60 5.70 -8.34 5.34
C THR A 60 4.51 -7.41 5.63
N ARG A 61 4.52 -6.19 5.08
CA ARG A 61 3.42 -5.23 5.18
C ARG A 61 3.22 -4.52 3.84
N ILE A 62 2.08 -4.78 3.19
CA ILE A 62 1.79 -4.23 1.86
C ILE A 62 0.42 -3.58 1.88
N ASN A 63 0.37 -2.32 1.45
CA ASN A 63 -0.86 -1.53 1.38
C ASN A 63 -1.19 -1.23 -0.08
N LEU A 64 -2.40 -1.58 -0.51
CA LEU A 64 -2.92 -1.32 -1.85
C LEU A 64 -4.31 -0.69 -1.77
N TRP A 65 -4.64 0.12 -2.74
CA TRP A 65 -5.99 0.61 -3.02
C TRP A 65 -6.62 -0.20 -4.13
N PHE A 66 -7.81 -0.74 -3.87
CA PHE A 66 -8.66 -1.44 -4.83
C PHE A 66 -9.88 -0.61 -5.17
N THR A 67 -10.53 -0.95 -6.28
CA THR A 67 -11.73 -0.26 -6.73
C THR A 67 -12.84 -1.24 -7.13
N ALA A 68 -14.08 -0.83 -6.88
CA ALA A 68 -15.26 -1.48 -7.43
C ALA A 68 -16.21 -0.42 -7.99
N GLU A 69 -16.85 -0.73 -9.12
CA GLU A 69 -17.92 0.10 -9.67
C GLU A 69 -19.12 0.11 -8.73
N ARG A 70 -19.85 1.22 -8.66
CA ARG A 70 -21.08 1.35 -7.86
C ARG A 70 -22.14 0.29 -8.20
N GLY A 71 -22.24 -0.09 -9.48
CA GLY A 71 -23.35 -0.89 -10.01
C GLY A 71 -24.61 -0.07 -10.19
N ASP A 72 -25.70 -0.75 -10.54
CA ASP A 72 -27.04 -0.15 -10.59
C ASP A 72 -27.74 -0.30 -9.24
N ILE A 73 -28.84 0.44 -9.02
CA ILE A 73 -29.62 0.32 -7.78
C ILE A 73 -30.15 -1.11 -7.53
N THR A 74 -30.27 -1.93 -8.58
CA THR A 74 -30.66 -3.34 -8.49
C THR A 74 -29.54 -4.24 -7.95
N ASP A 75 -28.29 -3.77 -7.94
CA ASP A 75 -27.14 -4.51 -7.41
C ASP A 75 -26.96 -4.29 -5.90
N TRP A 76 -27.68 -3.35 -5.28
CA TRP A 76 -27.51 -2.99 -3.87
C TRP A 76 -28.29 -3.89 -2.88
N ARG A 77 -29.57 -3.60 -2.68
CA ARG A 77 -30.53 -4.45 -1.94
C ARG A 77 -31.86 -4.38 -2.66
N THR A 78 -32.87 -5.12 -2.23
CA THR A 78 -34.22 -4.94 -2.81
C THR A 78 -34.94 -3.81 -2.06
N TYR A 79 -35.83 -3.12 -2.76
CA TYR A 79 -36.73 -2.14 -2.14
C TYR A 79 -37.56 -2.80 -1.02
N ASP A 80 -38.08 -4.00 -1.29
CA ASP A 80 -38.90 -4.75 -0.33
C ASP A 80 -38.13 -5.09 0.95
N ASP A 81 -36.86 -5.51 0.85
CA ASP A 81 -36.02 -5.76 2.03
C ASP A 81 -35.80 -4.46 2.82
N ALA A 82 -35.56 -3.34 2.14
CA ALA A 82 -35.30 -2.05 2.81
C ALA A 82 -36.55 -1.50 3.53
N VAL A 83 -37.74 -1.72 2.99
CA VAL A 83 -39.03 -1.42 3.66
C VAL A 83 -39.30 -2.37 4.82
N GLU A 84 -38.99 -3.67 4.67
CA GLU A 84 -39.20 -4.69 5.71
C GLU A 84 -38.43 -4.39 7.00
N TYR A 85 -37.22 -3.81 6.89
CA TYR A 85 -36.42 -3.39 8.04
C TYR A 85 -36.72 -1.96 8.52
N GLU A 86 -37.82 -1.34 8.05
CA GLU A 86 -38.25 0.03 8.39
C GLU A 86 -37.17 1.11 8.14
N GLU A 87 -36.26 0.87 7.19
CA GLU A 87 -35.15 1.79 6.90
C GLU A 87 -35.54 2.91 5.92
N ILE A 88 -36.60 2.70 5.14
CA ILE A 88 -37.10 3.62 4.12
C ILE A 88 -38.63 3.58 4.03
N ASN A 89 -39.25 4.69 3.65
CA ASN A 89 -40.71 4.81 3.53
C ASN A 89 -41.18 5.09 2.09
N SER A 90 -40.26 5.38 1.17
CA SER A 90 -40.58 5.71 -0.22
C SER A 90 -39.51 5.25 -1.20
N ARG A 91 -39.86 5.20 -2.49
CA ARG A 91 -38.93 4.82 -3.56
C ARG A 91 -37.88 5.90 -3.81
N GLU A 92 -38.23 7.14 -3.55
CA GLU A 92 -37.33 8.29 -3.59
C GLU A 92 -36.29 8.22 -2.47
N GLU A 93 -36.69 7.87 -1.24
CA GLU A 93 -35.76 7.63 -0.13
C GLU A 93 -34.82 6.44 -0.42
N TYR A 94 -35.34 5.40 -1.06
CA TYR A 94 -34.54 4.25 -1.48
C TYR A 94 -33.43 4.63 -2.47
N GLU A 95 -33.77 5.42 -3.50
CA GLU A 95 -32.81 5.92 -4.49
C GLU A 95 -31.79 6.86 -3.85
N GLN A 96 -32.23 7.76 -2.96
CA GLN A 96 -31.34 8.67 -2.25
C GLN A 96 -30.36 7.93 -1.34
N PHE A 97 -30.82 6.96 -0.53
CA PHE A 97 -29.93 6.19 0.34
C PHE A 97 -28.88 5.41 -0.47
N TRP A 98 -29.25 4.84 -1.61
CA TRP A 98 -28.27 4.17 -2.46
C TRP A 98 -27.17 5.11 -2.92
N LEU A 99 -27.53 6.32 -3.36
CA LEU A 99 -26.56 7.37 -3.73
C LEU A 99 -25.77 7.88 -2.52
N ASP A 100 -26.38 7.92 -1.34
CA ASP A 100 -25.69 8.32 -0.12
C ASP A 100 -24.65 7.27 0.29
N TYR A 101 -24.91 5.97 0.15
CA TYR A 101 -23.93 4.91 0.44
C TYR A 101 -22.86 4.77 -0.64
N TYR A 102 -23.18 5.13 -1.89
CA TYR A 102 -22.30 5.02 -3.06
C TYR A 102 -22.38 6.29 -3.92
N PRO A 103 -21.80 7.41 -3.44
CA PRO A 103 -21.90 8.70 -4.12
C PRO A 103 -21.19 8.71 -5.47
N ASP A 104 -20.03 8.06 -5.52
CA ASP A 104 -19.14 8.02 -6.68
C ASP A 104 -19.44 6.79 -7.56
N GLU A 105 -19.12 6.88 -8.85
CA GLU A 105 -19.21 5.73 -9.78
C GLU A 105 -18.23 4.61 -9.40
N ILE A 106 -17.13 4.97 -8.73
CA ILE A 106 -16.08 4.06 -8.28
C ILE A 106 -15.89 4.23 -6.78
N LYS A 107 -16.00 3.14 -6.02
CA LYS A 107 -15.67 3.11 -4.59
C LYS A 107 -14.27 2.54 -4.39
N PHE A 108 -13.47 3.21 -3.56
CA PHE A 108 -12.15 2.78 -3.15
C PHE A 108 -12.20 1.93 -1.88
N TYR A 109 -11.31 0.93 -1.81
CA TYR A 109 -11.08 0.08 -0.65
C TYR A 109 -9.59 0.04 -0.35
N GLU A 110 -9.21 0.37 0.89
CA GLU A 110 -7.85 0.11 1.36
C GLU A 110 -7.70 -1.38 1.66
N CYS A 111 -6.65 -1.99 1.14
CA CYS A 111 -6.26 -3.36 1.41
C CYS A 111 -4.90 -3.39 2.09
N TYR A 112 -4.84 -4.02 3.25
CA TYR A 112 -3.63 -4.23 4.03
C TYR A 112 -3.33 -5.72 4.08
N PHE A 113 -2.23 -6.15 3.47
CA PHE A 113 -1.72 -7.51 3.57
C PHE A 113 -0.58 -7.57 4.58
N PHE A 114 -0.64 -8.59 5.45
CA PHE A 114 0.34 -8.85 6.49
C PHE A 114 0.78 -10.31 6.45
N ARG A 115 2.08 -10.55 6.59
CA ARG A 115 2.63 -11.90 6.77
C ARG A 115 3.75 -11.87 7.82
N HIS A 116 3.70 -12.84 8.74
CA HIS A 116 4.75 -13.10 9.72
C HIS A 116 4.97 -14.61 9.80
N GLY A 117 6.07 -15.10 9.21
CA GLY A 117 6.28 -16.53 9.00
C GLY A 117 5.14 -17.16 8.19
N LYS A 118 4.46 -18.17 8.76
CA LYS A 118 3.30 -18.83 8.15
C LYS A 118 1.96 -18.16 8.44
N PHE A 119 1.92 -17.21 9.37
CA PHE A 119 0.72 -16.43 9.65
C PHE A 119 0.54 -15.40 8.55
N MET A 120 -0.68 -15.29 8.04
CA MET A 120 -1.06 -14.29 7.05
C MET A 120 -2.38 -13.66 7.45
N ALA A 121 -2.52 -12.37 7.23
CA ALA A 121 -3.75 -11.65 7.41
C ALA A 121 -3.97 -10.66 6.27
N ILE A 122 -5.23 -10.40 5.97
CA ILE A 122 -5.63 -9.37 5.03
C ILE A 122 -6.76 -8.57 5.64
N ALA A 123 -6.64 -7.24 5.63
CA ALA A 123 -7.71 -6.34 6.01
C ALA A 123 -8.17 -5.57 4.79
N LEU A 124 -9.49 -5.55 4.55
CA LEU A 124 -10.11 -4.75 3.49
C LEU A 124 -11.06 -3.73 4.13
N GLY A 125 -10.72 -2.45 3.98
CA GLY A 125 -11.39 -1.34 4.67
C GLY A 125 -11.39 -1.52 6.20
N GLU A 126 -12.38 -0.93 6.86
CA GLU A 126 -12.49 -0.94 8.33
C GLU A 126 -13.00 -2.26 8.92
N ARG A 127 -13.64 -3.11 8.09
CA ARG A 127 -14.50 -4.23 8.56
C ARG A 127 -14.06 -5.61 8.09
N GLY A 128 -13.02 -5.67 7.25
CA GLY A 128 -12.66 -6.87 6.49
C GLY A 128 -11.40 -7.58 6.94
N LEU A 129 -11.12 -7.69 8.25
CA LEU A 129 -9.94 -8.41 8.74
C LEU A 129 -10.18 -9.92 8.70
N ILE A 130 -9.42 -10.60 7.83
CA ILE A 130 -9.37 -12.05 7.67
C ILE A 130 -7.98 -12.52 8.04
N GLU A 131 -7.91 -13.49 8.95
CA GLU A 131 -6.66 -14.03 9.48
C GLU A 131 -6.56 -15.52 9.20
N SER A 132 -5.39 -16.00 8.79
CA SER A 132 -5.10 -17.42 8.64
C SER A 132 -4.21 -17.89 9.79
N PRO A 133 -4.57 -18.98 10.51
CA PRO A 133 -3.64 -19.63 11.43
C PRO A 133 -2.43 -20.17 10.63
N GLU A 134 -1.34 -20.58 11.28
CA GLU A 134 -0.15 -21.06 10.57
C GLU A 134 -0.40 -22.26 9.66
N GLU A 135 -1.35 -23.14 10.01
CA GLU A 135 -1.78 -24.29 9.19
C GLU A 135 -3.26 -24.59 9.41
N ILE A 136 -3.96 -25.03 8.36
CA ILE A 136 -5.32 -25.60 8.43
C ILE A 136 -5.22 -27.07 8.03
N THR A 137 -5.12 -27.95 9.02
CA THR A 137 -4.96 -29.40 8.80
C THR A 137 -6.28 -30.10 8.51
N GLN A 138 -7.40 -29.56 9.00
CA GLN A 138 -8.76 -30.03 8.72
C GLN A 138 -9.72 -28.85 8.67
N ASP A 139 -10.67 -28.88 7.73
CA ASP A 139 -11.72 -27.88 7.62
C ASP A 139 -12.57 -27.86 8.90
N LYS A 140 -12.75 -26.68 9.49
CA LYS A 140 -13.57 -26.52 10.70
C LYS A 140 -15.06 -26.59 10.33
N SER A 141 -15.77 -27.62 10.77
CA SER A 141 -17.23 -27.70 10.63
C SER A 141 -17.92 -26.78 11.66
N GLY A 142 -18.48 -25.64 11.23
CA GLY A 142 -19.16 -24.67 12.11
C GLY A 142 -19.83 -23.51 11.37
N ILE A 143 -20.45 -22.57 12.10
CA ILE A 143 -21.04 -21.32 11.57
C ILE A 143 -19.91 -20.32 11.27
N CYS A 144 -19.09 -20.62 10.28
CA CYS A 144 -18.05 -19.73 9.78
C CYS A 144 -18.52 -19.13 8.46
N ALA A 145 -18.41 -17.81 8.29
CA ALA A 145 -18.67 -17.20 7.00
C ALA A 145 -17.69 -17.76 5.95
N ASP A 146 -18.19 -17.97 4.74
CA ASP A 146 -17.36 -18.41 3.62
C ASP A 146 -16.76 -17.17 2.96
N THR A 147 -15.47 -16.99 3.15
CA THR A 147 -14.71 -15.84 2.64
C THR A 147 -14.23 -16.04 1.21
N THR A 148 -14.41 -17.24 0.65
CA THR A 148 -13.97 -17.61 -0.71
C THR A 148 -14.33 -16.57 -1.79
N PRO A 149 -15.58 -16.05 -1.88
CA PRO A 149 -15.91 -15.04 -2.90
C PRO A 149 -15.12 -13.74 -2.73
N LEU A 150 -14.90 -13.29 -1.49
CA LEU A 150 -14.14 -12.08 -1.21
C LEU A 150 -12.66 -12.28 -1.49
N LEU A 151 -12.06 -13.39 -1.05
CA LEU A 151 -10.64 -13.67 -1.31
C LEU A 151 -10.34 -13.84 -2.80
N LYS A 152 -11.27 -14.42 -3.58
CA LYS A 152 -11.15 -14.46 -5.05
C LYS A 152 -11.16 -13.05 -5.66
N TRP A 153 -12.09 -12.20 -5.22
CA TRP A 153 -12.14 -10.80 -5.68
C TRP A 153 -10.87 -10.04 -5.30
N VAL A 154 -10.38 -10.21 -4.06
CA VAL A 154 -9.13 -9.58 -3.59
C VAL A 154 -7.93 -10.05 -4.41
N LEU A 155 -7.80 -11.35 -4.68
CA LEU A 155 -6.73 -11.89 -5.53
C LEU A 155 -6.75 -11.26 -6.93
N GLU A 156 -7.92 -11.08 -7.53
CA GLU A 156 -8.07 -10.40 -8.82
C GLU A 156 -7.64 -8.93 -8.74
N GLN A 157 -8.01 -8.22 -7.67
CA GLN A 157 -7.60 -6.83 -7.44
C GLN A 157 -6.09 -6.70 -7.19
N CYS A 158 -5.47 -7.63 -6.45
CA CYS A 158 -4.02 -7.70 -6.30
C CYS A 158 -3.33 -7.84 -7.65
N ARG A 159 -3.79 -8.77 -8.51
CA ARG A 159 -3.23 -8.93 -9.87
C ARG A 159 -3.35 -7.67 -10.70
N LYS A 160 -4.53 -7.04 -10.71
CA LYS A 160 -4.76 -5.77 -11.43
C LYS A 160 -3.85 -4.65 -10.90
N ALA A 161 -3.70 -4.52 -9.59
CA ALA A 161 -2.85 -3.51 -8.99
C ALA A 161 -1.37 -3.74 -9.33
N VAL A 162 -0.87 -4.97 -9.20
CA VAL A 162 0.51 -5.32 -9.53
C VAL A 162 0.79 -5.12 -11.03
N GLN A 163 -0.12 -5.48 -11.93
CA GLN A 163 -0.01 -5.17 -13.36
C GLN A 163 0.09 -3.65 -13.63
N GLN A 164 -0.68 -2.84 -12.91
CA GLN A 164 -0.58 -1.38 -13.00
C GLN A 164 0.75 -0.85 -12.44
N ILE A 165 1.31 -1.50 -11.42
CA ILE A 165 2.63 -1.15 -10.85
C ILE A 165 3.74 -1.50 -11.86
N ILE A 166 3.72 -2.71 -12.43
CA ILE A 166 4.64 -3.16 -13.48
C ILE A 166 4.63 -2.17 -14.65
N SER A 167 3.44 -1.79 -15.13
CA SER A 167 3.28 -0.81 -16.22
C SER A 167 3.56 0.66 -15.83
N GLY A 168 3.81 0.96 -14.55
CA GLY A 168 4.11 2.31 -14.06
C GLY A 168 2.90 3.25 -13.98
N LYS A 169 1.67 2.72 -14.01
CA LYS A 169 0.42 3.49 -14.02
C LYS A 169 -0.22 3.65 -12.64
N TYR A 170 0.08 2.75 -11.71
CA TYR A 170 -0.61 2.66 -10.42
C TYR A 170 -0.48 3.91 -9.53
N ASP A 171 0.75 4.42 -9.37
CA ASP A 171 1.02 5.58 -8.50
C ASP A 171 0.23 6.82 -8.95
N GLY A 172 0.26 7.11 -10.25
CA GLY A 172 -0.51 8.21 -10.84
C GLY A 172 -2.02 7.99 -10.72
N PHE A 173 -2.50 6.76 -10.89
CA PHE A 173 -3.92 6.43 -10.70
C PHE A 173 -4.37 6.73 -9.26
N VAL A 174 -3.67 6.23 -8.25
CA VAL A 174 -4.04 6.44 -6.84
C VAL A 174 -3.94 7.92 -6.46
N LYS A 175 -2.82 8.59 -6.78
CA LYS A 175 -2.61 10.00 -6.42
C LYS A 175 -3.64 10.94 -7.02
N ASN A 176 -4.15 10.64 -8.22
CA ASN A 176 -5.12 11.49 -8.92
C ASN A 176 -6.57 11.17 -8.57
N ASN A 177 -6.89 9.93 -8.18
CA ASN A 177 -8.29 9.48 -8.03
C ASN A 177 -8.70 9.13 -6.58
N LEU A 178 -7.75 8.94 -5.65
CA LEU A 178 -8.09 8.60 -4.26
C LEU A 178 -8.86 9.75 -3.60
N PRO A 179 -10.08 9.53 -3.07
CA PRO A 179 -10.85 10.57 -2.39
C PRO A 179 -10.13 11.19 -1.18
N TYR A 180 -10.35 12.48 -0.93
CA TYR A 180 -9.66 13.22 0.14
C TYR A 180 -10.02 12.75 1.55
N TYR A 181 -11.21 12.18 1.75
CA TYR A 181 -11.59 11.55 3.02
C TYR A 181 -10.79 10.27 3.35
N TYR A 182 -9.98 9.75 2.42
CA TYR A 182 -8.98 8.71 2.67
C TYR A 182 -7.55 9.24 2.77
N ARG A 183 -7.35 10.56 2.68
CA ARG A 183 -6.01 11.17 2.71
C ARG A 183 -5.69 11.73 4.09
N THR A 184 -4.40 11.96 4.30
CA THR A 184 -3.89 12.61 5.50
C THR A 184 -3.46 14.04 5.14
N GLY A 185 -3.81 15.01 5.98
CA GLY A 185 -3.48 16.42 5.74
C GLY A 185 -3.54 17.27 6.99
N THR A 186 -3.06 18.51 6.92
CA THR A 186 -3.18 19.47 8.03
C THR A 186 -3.92 20.72 7.58
N ILE A 187 -4.84 21.19 8.42
CA ILE A 187 -5.55 22.45 8.22
C ILE A 187 -5.14 23.45 9.32
N PRO A 188 -4.82 24.71 9.00
CA PRO A 188 -4.61 25.74 10.01
C PRO A 188 -5.87 25.92 10.87
N ARG A 189 -5.74 25.97 12.21
CA ARG A 189 -6.91 26.04 13.10
C ARG A 189 -7.81 27.24 12.83
N LYS A 190 -7.24 28.37 12.42
CA LYS A 190 -8.02 29.55 11.99
C LYS A 190 -8.91 29.28 10.79
N GLU A 191 -8.46 28.49 9.82
CA GLU A 191 -9.30 28.13 8.67
C GLU A 191 -10.37 27.12 9.12
N TYR A 192 -10.00 26.13 9.94
CA TYR A 192 -10.97 25.22 10.57
C TYR A 192 -12.11 25.96 11.27
N TRP A 193 -11.81 26.98 12.09
CA TRP A 193 -12.85 27.77 12.76
C TRP A 193 -13.71 28.63 11.83
N LYS A 194 -13.23 28.97 10.62
CA LYS A 194 -14.08 29.66 9.64
C LYS A 194 -15.08 28.70 9.00
N ILE A 195 -14.64 27.46 8.77
CA ILE A 195 -15.45 26.39 8.20
C ILE A 195 -16.46 25.90 9.25
N VAL A 196 -16.00 25.63 10.47
CA VAL A 196 -16.81 25.16 11.60
C VAL A 196 -16.70 26.16 12.76
N PRO A 197 -17.53 27.23 12.79
CA PRO A 197 -17.49 28.25 13.85
C PRO A 197 -17.63 27.70 15.28
N GLU A 198 -18.44 26.66 15.47
CA GLU A 198 -18.61 25.98 16.76
C GLU A 198 -17.33 25.27 17.22
N GLY A 199 -16.40 24.93 16.31
CA GLY A 199 -15.11 24.35 16.64
C GLY A 199 -14.30 25.23 17.59
N ARG A 200 -14.37 26.57 17.45
CA ARG A 200 -13.71 27.51 18.37
C ARG A 200 -14.26 27.41 19.79
N LYS A 201 -15.55 27.11 19.92
CA LYS A 201 -16.18 26.88 21.22
C LYS A 201 -15.64 25.61 21.86
N TYR A 202 -15.63 24.49 21.15
CA TYR A 202 -15.08 23.23 21.68
C TYR A 202 -13.59 23.34 22.04
N ASP A 203 -12.82 24.06 21.24
CA ASP A 203 -11.38 24.22 21.43
C ASP A 203 -10.99 25.12 22.60
N LEU A 204 -11.86 26.03 23.05
CA LEU A 204 -11.50 27.08 24.02
C LEU A 204 -12.49 27.21 25.19
N ALA A 205 -13.60 26.47 25.18
CA ALA A 205 -14.52 26.44 26.30
C ALA A 205 -13.92 25.71 27.50
N GLY A 206 -14.35 26.15 28.69
CA GLY A 206 -14.22 25.36 29.91
C GLY A 206 -15.54 24.70 30.28
N ARG A 207 -15.61 24.18 31.50
CA ARG A 207 -16.77 23.44 32.07
C ARG A 207 -18.16 24.02 31.79
N ASP A 208 -18.33 25.34 31.84
CA ASP A 208 -19.63 26.01 31.71
C ASP A 208 -19.96 26.40 30.25
N ASP A 209 -19.33 25.77 29.26
CA ASP A 209 -19.37 26.15 27.84
C ASP A 209 -18.90 27.59 27.56
N LYS A 210 -18.28 28.23 28.55
CA LYS A 210 -17.74 29.58 28.45
C LYS A 210 -16.36 29.54 27.81
N ILE A 211 -16.32 30.03 26.57
CA ILE A 211 -15.11 30.30 25.80
C ILE A 211 -14.21 31.26 26.60
N LEU A 212 -12.90 31.06 26.54
CA LEU A 212 -11.92 32.02 27.06
C LEU A 212 -12.15 33.40 26.42
N SER A 213 -12.22 34.44 27.25
CA SER A 213 -12.35 35.81 26.76
C SER A 213 -11.02 36.30 26.15
N GLU A 214 -11.09 37.31 25.28
CA GLU A 214 -9.90 37.94 24.71
C GLU A 214 -8.99 38.55 25.79
N GLU A 215 -9.57 39.02 26.90
CA GLU A 215 -8.82 39.45 28.09
C GLU A 215 -8.12 38.27 28.79
N GLU A 216 -8.80 37.14 28.98
CA GLU A 216 -8.20 35.92 29.55
C GLU A 216 -7.02 35.45 28.67
N ILE A 217 -7.19 35.44 27.35
CA ILE A 217 -6.13 35.04 26.39
C ILE A 217 -4.94 36.00 26.46
N LYS A 218 -5.16 37.32 26.53
CA LYS A 218 -4.07 38.30 26.67
C LYS A 218 -3.32 38.17 27.99
N ILE A 219 -4.03 37.90 29.09
CA ILE A 219 -3.40 37.63 30.39
C ILE A 219 -2.57 36.36 30.26
N PHE A 220 -3.11 35.31 29.65
CA PHE A 220 -2.40 34.07 29.44
C PHE A 220 -1.12 34.26 28.61
N GLU A 221 -1.20 34.91 27.45
CA GLU A 221 -0.06 35.22 26.59
C GLU A 221 1.05 35.96 27.35
N LYS A 222 0.69 36.97 28.14
CA LYS A 222 1.63 37.69 28.99
C LYS A 222 2.30 36.77 30.02
N LEU A 223 1.52 35.93 30.71
CA LEU A 223 2.04 35.00 31.70
C LEU A 223 2.95 33.93 31.07
N VAL A 224 2.64 33.48 29.85
CA VAL A 224 3.52 32.57 29.09
C VAL A 224 4.86 33.23 28.78
N ALA A 225 4.83 34.48 28.30
CA ALA A 225 6.05 35.24 28.01
C ALA A 225 6.89 35.49 29.27
N GLU A 226 6.25 35.86 30.39
CA GLU A 226 6.91 36.00 31.69
C GLU A 226 7.53 34.67 32.14
N GLN A 227 6.80 33.56 32.04
CA GLN A 227 7.26 32.26 32.51
C GLN A 227 8.53 31.78 31.80
N LYS A 228 8.69 32.12 30.51
CA LYS A 228 9.89 31.83 29.72
C LYS A 228 11.15 32.56 30.22
N THR A 229 11.00 33.61 31.03
CA THR A 229 12.14 34.33 31.62
C THR A 229 12.61 33.76 32.95
N PHE A 230 11.81 32.88 33.56
CA PHE A 230 12.15 32.28 34.85
C PHE A 230 13.12 31.12 34.69
N SER A 231 14.00 31.00 35.67
CA SER A 231 14.84 29.83 35.88
C SER A 231 14.07 28.75 36.66
N ASP A 232 14.61 27.53 36.69
CA ASP A 232 14.03 26.46 37.51
C ASP A 232 14.00 26.81 39.01
N ASP A 233 14.92 27.64 39.50
CA ASP A 233 14.97 28.00 40.92
C ASP A 233 13.79 28.88 41.35
N ASP A 234 13.21 29.64 40.41
CA ASP A 234 12.07 30.52 40.66
C ASP A 234 10.77 29.74 40.96
N PHE A 235 10.71 28.45 40.60
CA PHE A 235 9.54 27.60 40.84
C PHE A 235 9.66 26.73 42.10
N ILE A 236 10.77 26.83 42.83
CA ILE A 236 11.00 26.03 44.02
C ILE A 236 10.08 26.50 45.13
N ILE A 237 9.29 25.57 45.67
CA ILE A 237 8.50 25.77 46.89
C ILE A 237 9.15 24.96 48.00
N GLU A 238 9.54 25.65 49.05
CA GLU A 238 9.97 25.09 50.33
C GLU A 238 8.75 25.07 51.28
N ASP A 239 8.69 24.08 52.18
CA ASP A 239 7.61 23.92 53.16
C ASP A 239 6.21 23.69 52.57
N MET A 240 6.09 22.84 51.54
CA MET A 240 4.79 22.46 51.01
C MET A 240 3.99 21.66 52.05
N THR A 241 2.69 21.97 52.19
CA THR A 241 1.77 21.28 53.10
C THR A 241 0.49 20.86 52.36
N ALA A 242 -0.28 19.94 52.92
CA ALA A 242 -1.58 19.57 52.35
C ALA A 242 -2.56 20.75 52.35
N ALA A 243 -2.55 21.59 53.41
CA ALA A 243 -3.34 22.83 53.44
C ALA A 243 -3.04 23.76 52.26
N LYS A 244 -1.75 24.00 51.96
CA LYS A 244 -1.34 24.80 50.80
C LYS A 244 -1.85 24.19 49.50
N TYR A 245 -1.71 22.88 49.34
CA TYR A 245 -2.16 22.18 48.13
C TYR A 245 -3.66 22.33 47.90
N PHE A 246 -4.49 22.10 48.92
CA PHE A 246 -5.94 22.22 48.80
C PHE A 246 -6.39 23.67 48.60
N ALA A 247 -5.73 24.63 49.24
CA ALA A 247 -5.97 26.06 49.00
C ALA A 247 -5.65 26.45 47.55
N TYR A 248 -4.57 25.93 46.97
CA TYR A 248 -4.24 26.14 45.55
C TYR A 248 -5.28 25.49 44.62
N CYS A 249 -5.80 24.31 44.98
CA CYS A 249 -6.90 23.67 44.24
C CYS A 249 -8.16 24.54 44.25
N ARG A 250 -8.52 25.13 45.39
CA ARG A 250 -9.65 26.06 45.51
C ARG A 250 -9.56 27.21 44.51
N LEU A 251 -8.39 27.85 44.38
CA LEU A 251 -8.21 28.96 43.43
C LEU A 251 -8.56 28.53 42.01
N GLY A 252 -8.11 27.34 41.60
CA GLY A 252 -8.45 26.75 40.31
C GLY A 252 -9.94 26.45 40.13
N TYR A 253 -10.59 25.94 41.19
CA TYR A 253 -12.02 25.65 41.17
C TYR A 253 -12.88 26.92 41.13
N GLU A 254 -12.48 27.96 41.85
CA GLU A 254 -13.16 29.26 41.85
C GLU A 254 -13.02 29.96 40.50
N ALA A 255 -11.83 29.96 39.91
CA ALA A 255 -11.59 30.50 38.57
C ALA A 255 -12.44 29.79 37.50
N ASN A 256 -12.72 28.51 37.71
CA ASN A 256 -13.58 27.69 36.86
C ASN A 256 -15.05 27.66 37.29
N ASN A 257 -15.47 28.56 38.19
CA ASN A 257 -16.85 28.74 38.64
C ASN A 257 -17.52 27.46 39.16
N PHE A 258 -16.77 26.54 39.79
CA PHE A 258 -17.38 25.33 40.32
C PHE A 258 -18.48 25.68 41.35
N PRO A 259 -19.74 25.22 41.18
CA PRO A 259 -20.84 25.60 42.08
C PRO A 259 -20.62 25.21 43.53
N HIS A 260 -19.77 24.21 43.77
CA HIS A 260 -19.38 23.74 45.10
C HIS A 260 -18.57 24.79 45.87
N CYS A 261 -17.80 25.65 45.21
CA CYS A 261 -17.01 26.70 45.87
C CYS A 261 -17.87 27.67 46.68
N LYS A 262 -19.12 27.92 46.25
CA LYS A 262 -20.08 28.79 46.95
C LYS A 262 -20.74 28.14 48.16
N LYS A 263 -20.59 26.83 48.34
CA LYS A 263 -21.30 26.02 49.34
C LYS A 263 -20.37 25.35 50.34
N ILE A 264 -19.12 25.13 49.96
CA ILE A 264 -18.13 24.39 50.75
C ILE A 264 -16.98 25.35 51.07
N GLU A 265 -16.92 25.79 52.32
CA GLU A 265 -15.84 26.65 52.84
C GLU A 265 -14.56 25.84 53.13
N ASP A 266 -14.68 24.57 53.47
CA ASP A 266 -13.54 23.69 53.74
C ASP A 266 -12.86 23.21 52.43
N ASP A 267 -11.55 23.41 52.34
CA ASP A 267 -10.77 23.13 51.11
C ASP A 267 -10.63 21.65 50.83
N VAL A 268 -10.54 20.83 51.88
CA VAL A 268 -10.40 19.37 51.79
C VAL A 268 -11.69 18.76 51.25
N GLU A 269 -12.83 19.15 51.80
CA GLU A 269 -14.15 18.70 51.33
C GLU A 269 -14.46 19.21 49.93
N LEU A 270 -14.01 20.42 49.58
CA LEU A 270 -14.15 20.93 48.21
C LEU A 270 -13.33 20.10 47.23
N TYR A 271 -12.08 19.79 47.57
CA TYR A 271 -11.23 18.90 46.79
C TYR A 271 -11.87 17.51 46.63
N LYS A 272 -12.29 16.86 47.72
CA LYS A 272 -12.97 15.55 47.69
C LYS A 272 -14.20 15.54 46.79
N ARG A 273 -14.89 16.69 46.67
CA ARG A 273 -16.08 16.82 45.83
C ARG A 273 -15.79 16.93 44.33
N ILE A 274 -14.65 17.49 43.94
CA ILE A 274 -14.33 17.85 42.55
C ILE A 274 -13.26 16.93 41.95
N ALA A 275 -12.20 16.66 42.70
CA ALA A 275 -11.08 15.83 42.29
C ALA A 275 -11.49 14.36 42.11
N ASP A 276 -10.63 13.59 41.47
CA ASP A 276 -10.84 12.16 41.23
C ASP A 276 -11.07 11.37 42.54
N GLY A 277 -10.33 11.71 43.59
CA GLY A 277 -10.48 11.12 44.92
C GLY A 277 -9.58 9.92 45.18
N ARG A 278 -8.84 9.44 44.18
CA ARG A 278 -7.76 8.44 44.35
C ARG A 278 -6.44 9.11 44.75
N ASP A 279 -6.48 9.84 45.85
CA ASP A 279 -5.44 10.72 46.40
C ASP A 279 -4.35 10.04 47.25
N ASN A 280 -4.34 8.71 47.27
CA ASN A 280 -3.49 7.89 48.12
C ASN A 280 -3.43 8.32 49.60
N GLY A 281 -4.54 8.83 50.17
CA GLY A 281 -4.61 9.24 51.57
C GLY A 281 -4.04 10.63 51.85
N LEU A 282 -3.84 11.47 50.82
CA LEU A 282 -3.42 12.87 50.99
C LEU A 282 -4.38 13.64 51.91
N THR A 283 -5.67 13.34 51.84
CA THR A 283 -6.69 13.99 52.68
C THR A 283 -6.70 13.53 54.15
N GLU A 284 -5.87 12.56 54.52
CA GLU A 284 -5.82 11.97 55.86
C GLU A 284 -4.56 12.36 56.67
N ILE A 285 -3.62 13.12 56.07
CA ILE A 285 -2.41 13.61 56.76
C ILE A 285 -2.67 14.95 57.46
N ALA A 286 -1.79 15.33 58.40
CA ALA A 286 -1.86 16.62 59.08
C ALA A 286 -1.70 17.79 58.09
N LEU A 287 -2.73 18.64 58.01
CA LEU A 287 -2.86 19.69 56.99
C LEU A 287 -1.71 20.70 56.99
N ASP A 288 -1.21 21.07 58.16
CA ASP A 288 -0.18 22.11 58.32
C ASP A 288 1.24 21.55 58.55
N SER A 289 1.47 20.24 58.37
CA SER A 289 2.80 19.63 58.55
C SER A 289 3.55 19.43 57.22
N PRO A 290 4.64 20.18 56.97
CA PRO A 290 5.54 19.90 55.85
C PRO A 290 6.18 18.51 55.93
N GLU A 291 6.44 18.01 57.14
CA GLU A 291 7.08 16.71 57.37
C GLU A 291 6.16 15.54 56.98
N GLU A 292 4.88 15.61 57.34
CA GLU A 292 3.89 14.61 56.93
C GLU A 292 3.65 14.67 55.42
N PHE A 293 3.56 15.88 54.83
CA PHE A 293 3.45 16.01 53.39
C PHE A 293 4.64 15.40 52.65
N ASN A 294 5.87 15.67 53.10
CA ASN A 294 7.08 15.05 52.54
C ASN A 294 7.08 13.53 52.73
N SER A 295 6.63 13.04 53.88
CA SER A 295 6.54 11.60 54.15
C SER A 295 5.51 10.91 53.25
N TRP A 296 4.35 11.52 53.05
CA TRP A 296 3.34 11.05 52.10
C TRP A 296 3.85 11.11 50.65
N LYS A 297 4.49 12.21 50.24
CA LYS A 297 4.99 12.39 48.87
C LYS A 297 6.06 11.36 48.50
N ASN A 298 6.84 10.92 49.48
CA ASN A 298 7.86 9.87 49.37
C ASN A 298 7.31 8.45 49.59
N GLY A 299 6.00 8.28 49.64
CA GLY A 299 5.33 6.97 49.71
C GLY A 299 5.22 6.36 51.12
N LYS A 300 5.79 6.99 52.16
CA LYS A 300 5.81 6.43 53.53
C LYS A 300 4.46 6.46 54.23
N LEU A 301 3.64 7.48 53.93
CA LEU A 301 2.29 7.65 54.48
C LEU A 301 1.19 7.43 53.43
N GLN A 302 1.51 6.92 52.25
CA GLN A 302 0.50 6.68 51.21
C GLN A 302 -0.35 5.46 51.56
N VAL A 303 -1.67 5.62 51.43
CA VAL A 303 -2.64 4.52 51.48
C VAL A 303 -3.12 4.29 50.05
N PHE A 304 -2.70 3.19 49.44
CA PHE A 304 -3.02 2.93 48.04
C PHE A 304 -4.54 2.91 47.79
N ASN A 305 -5.02 3.83 46.95
CA ASN A 305 -6.41 3.86 46.50
C ASN A 305 -6.54 4.08 44.97
N GLY A 306 -5.44 3.93 44.22
CA GLY A 306 -5.42 3.98 42.76
C GLY A 306 -4.27 4.78 42.16
N ASN A 307 -3.52 5.55 42.94
CA ASN A 307 -2.35 6.32 42.50
C ASN A 307 -2.62 7.42 41.46
N HIS A 308 -3.75 8.12 41.58
CA HIS A 308 -4.10 9.30 40.77
C HIS A 308 -4.25 10.58 41.61
N PRO A 309 -3.33 10.93 42.52
CA PRO A 309 -3.56 12.01 43.49
C PRO A 309 -3.62 13.41 42.92
N TRP A 310 -3.22 13.56 41.66
CA TRP A 310 -3.06 14.84 41.02
C TRP A 310 -4.21 15.20 40.06
N GLU A 311 -5.17 14.30 39.84
CA GLU A 311 -6.34 14.54 38.98
C GLU A 311 -7.36 15.43 39.69
N VAL A 312 -7.07 16.74 39.73
CA VAL A 312 -7.84 17.75 40.49
C VAL A 312 -9.17 18.09 39.83
N ILE A 313 -9.33 17.87 38.54
CA ILE A 313 -10.61 17.91 37.83
C ILE A 313 -10.80 16.58 37.11
N ARG A 314 -11.86 15.85 37.48
CA ARG A 314 -12.21 14.52 36.96
C ARG A 314 -12.29 14.47 35.44
N GLY A 315 -11.71 13.42 34.86
CA GLY A 315 -11.76 13.09 33.44
C GLY A 315 -11.21 11.70 33.16
N GLY A 316 -11.21 11.29 31.88
CA GLY A 316 -10.50 10.09 31.45
C GLY A 316 -8.98 10.30 31.39
N SER A 317 -8.23 9.29 30.96
CA SER A 317 -6.76 9.32 30.93
C SER A 317 -6.15 10.51 30.18
N SER A 318 -6.86 11.11 29.23
CA SER A 318 -6.42 12.31 28.49
C SER A 318 -7.29 13.55 28.72
N THR A 319 -8.38 13.45 29.49
CA THR A 319 -9.36 14.54 29.64
C THR A 319 -9.54 15.00 31.07
N HIS A 320 -8.61 14.68 31.98
CA HIS A 320 -8.54 15.25 33.32
C HIS A 320 -7.65 16.50 33.35
N VAL A 321 -7.77 17.32 34.39
CA VAL A 321 -6.75 18.35 34.71
C VAL A 321 -5.87 17.81 35.82
N THR A 322 -4.57 17.72 35.54
CA THR A 322 -3.55 17.32 36.50
C THR A 322 -2.95 18.55 37.17
N PHE A 323 -2.96 18.60 38.49
CA PHE A 323 -2.20 19.56 39.28
C PHE A 323 -1.37 18.81 40.31
N SER A 324 -0.10 18.60 39.98
CA SER A 324 0.82 17.77 40.74
C SER A 324 1.85 18.57 41.51
N VAL A 325 2.28 18.02 42.64
CA VAL A 325 3.46 18.47 43.37
C VAL A 325 4.58 17.46 43.10
N SER A 326 5.63 17.87 42.39
CA SER A 326 6.71 16.99 41.94
C SER A 326 8.08 17.47 42.40
N HIS A 327 9.06 16.58 42.47
CA HIS A 327 10.47 16.97 42.55
C HIS A 327 10.98 17.32 41.15
N ARG A 328 12.12 18.00 41.06
CA ARG A 328 12.78 18.21 39.76
C ARG A 328 13.14 16.85 39.15
N LEU A 329 12.89 16.68 37.85
CA LEU A 329 13.33 15.49 37.11
C LEU A 329 14.84 15.30 37.32
N GLY A 330 15.23 14.14 37.87
CA GLY A 330 16.63 13.80 38.13
C GLY A 330 17.24 14.35 39.44
N GLU A 331 16.51 15.15 40.22
CA GLU A 331 16.97 15.65 41.52
C GLU A 331 15.89 15.45 42.60
N SER A 332 16.00 14.36 43.36
CA SER A 332 15.22 14.18 44.59
C SER A 332 15.88 14.97 45.73
N LYS A 333 15.65 16.29 45.76
CA LYS A 333 15.99 17.12 46.92
C LYS A 333 14.81 17.13 47.88
N GLU A 334 14.99 16.47 49.02
CA GLU A 334 13.97 16.37 50.07
C GLU A 334 13.50 17.77 50.50
N GLY A 335 12.17 17.95 50.60
CA GLY A 335 11.57 19.24 50.99
C GLY A 335 11.51 20.33 49.92
N LYS A 336 12.01 20.10 48.70
CA LYS A 336 11.92 21.06 47.58
C LYS A 336 10.99 20.54 46.48
N TYR A 337 9.99 21.34 46.14
CA TYR A 337 8.93 20.94 45.24
C TYR A 337 8.70 21.93 44.10
N TYR A 338 8.07 21.41 43.04
CA TYR A 338 7.56 22.15 41.90
C TYR A 338 6.07 21.86 41.77
N LEU A 339 5.29 22.91 41.51
CA LEU A 339 3.91 22.75 41.07
C LEU A 339 3.90 22.56 39.56
N TYR A 340 3.19 21.55 39.09
CA TYR A 340 3.00 21.27 37.68
C TYR A 340 1.51 21.09 37.37
N LEU A 341 1.00 21.94 36.48
CA LEU A 341 -0.38 21.94 36.00
C LEU A 341 -0.40 21.46 34.54
N ALA A 342 -1.29 20.55 34.18
CA ALA A 342 -1.45 20.05 32.82
C ALA A 342 -2.91 19.72 32.53
N GLY A 343 -3.31 19.87 31.26
CA GLY A 343 -4.69 19.69 30.83
C GLY A 343 -4.90 20.08 29.38
N LEU A 344 -4.07 19.52 28.48
CA LEU A 344 -4.05 19.92 27.07
C LEU A 344 -5.42 19.81 26.39
N HIS A 345 -6.25 18.80 26.73
CA HIS A 345 -7.60 18.64 26.17
C HIS A 345 -8.70 19.34 26.99
N ARG A 346 -8.32 20.20 27.94
CA ARG A 346 -9.21 21.09 28.72
C ARG A 346 -8.64 22.51 28.82
N PRO A 347 -8.41 23.17 27.68
CA PRO A 347 -7.73 24.45 27.61
C PRO A 347 -8.44 25.52 28.44
N GLY A 348 -9.77 25.60 28.36
CA GLY A 348 -10.55 26.56 29.14
C GLY A 348 -10.36 26.41 30.64
N GLU A 349 -10.40 25.17 31.17
CA GLU A 349 -10.19 24.95 32.60
C GLU A 349 -8.76 25.16 33.05
N VAL A 350 -7.79 24.61 32.32
CA VAL A 350 -6.38 24.66 32.70
C VAL A 350 -5.82 26.08 32.63
N ILE A 351 -6.22 26.87 31.63
CA ILE A 351 -5.76 28.27 31.47
C ILE A 351 -6.32 29.14 32.59
N ARG A 352 -7.61 29.01 32.93
CA ARG A 352 -8.21 29.76 34.06
C ARG A 352 -7.56 29.39 35.39
N PHE A 353 -7.30 28.10 35.60
CA PHE A 353 -6.59 27.62 36.77
C PHE A 353 -5.19 28.24 36.85
N PHE A 354 -4.43 28.17 35.75
CA PHE A 354 -3.10 28.76 35.65
C PHE A 354 -3.10 30.26 35.94
N ILE A 355 -3.99 31.02 35.28
CA ILE A 355 -4.14 32.47 35.50
C ILE A 355 -4.40 32.77 36.97
N ALA A 356 -5.32 32.03 37.61
CA ALA A 356 -5.69 32.26 39.00
C ALA A 356 -4.52 32.02 39.96
N LEU A 357 -3.75 30.93 39.78
CA LEU A 357 -2.54 30.68 40.57
C LEU A 357 -1.54 31.82 40.41
N ARG A 358 -1.25 32.23 39.16
CA ARG A 358 -0.29 33.29 38.87
C ARG A 358 -0.70 34.64 39.43
N GLN A 359 -1.98 35.01 39.36
CA GLN A 359 -2.51 36.24 39.94
C GLN A 359 -2.40 36.30 41.48
N HIS A 360 -2.39 35.14 42.13
CA HIS A 360 -2.15 35.02 43.57
C HIS A 360 -0.67 34.86 43.92
N GLY A 361 0.24 35.07 42.97
CA GLY A 361 1.69 34.99 43.19
C GLY A 361 2.23 33.56 43.34
N ILE A 362 1.46 32.54 42.96
CA ILE A 362 1.87 31.14 43.07
C ILE A 362 2.66 30.74 41.82
N MET A 363 3.90 30.28 42.03
CA MET A 363 4.77 29.79 40.97
C MET A 363 4.40 28.37 40.59
N VAL A 364 4.00 28.15 39.34
CA VAL A 364 3.56 26.86 38.81
C VAL A 364 4.05 26.70 37.37
N LYS A 365 4.52 25.50 37.01
CA LYS A 365 4.84 25.15 35.63
C LYS A 365 3.60 24.65 34.92
N LEU A 366 3.34 25.15 33.72
CA LEU A 366 2.24 24.69 32.87
C LEU A 366 2.79 23.75 31.80
N GLY A 367 2.25 22.53 31.75
CA GLY A 367 2.47 21.56 30.66
C GLY A 367 1.84 22.03 29.36
N ASP A 368 2.49 21.71 28.24
CA ASP A 368 2.02 22.03 26.88
C ASP A 368 1.64 23.52 26.69
N MET A 369 2.37 24.40 27.38
CA MET A 369 2.07 25.83 27.47
C MET A 369 2.08 26.51 26.10
N ASP A 370 3.03 26.15 25.24
CA ASP A 370 3.16 26.73 23.90
C ASP A 370 2.01 26.27 22.99
N GLU A 371 1.56 25.03 23.15
CA GLU A 371 0.45 24.40 22.42
C GLU A 371 -0.89 24.99 22.83
N LEU A 372 -1.10 25.18 24.14
CA LEU A 372 -2.27 25.88 24.67
C LEU A 372 -2.34 27.32 24.15
N LEU A 373 -1.20 28.04 24.12
CA LEU A 373 -1.15 29.39 23.59
C LEU A 373 -1.40 29.40 22.08
N ALA A 374 -0.76 28.49 21.33
CA ALA A 374 -0.96 28.37 19.89
C ALA A 374 -2.42 28.06 19.55
N ARG A 375 -3.09 27.21 20.33
CA ARG A 375 -4.53 26.94 20.20
C ARG A 375 -5.36 28.19 20.46
N CYS A 376 -5.13 28.93 21.55
CA CYS A 376 -5.83 30.20 21.82
C CYS A 376 -5.71 31.19 20.66
N LEU A 377 -4.51 31.29 20.10
CA LEU A 377 -4.20 32.20 18.99
C LEU A 377 -4.62 31.64 17.62
N GLY A 378 -5.03 30.36 17.54
CA GLY A 378 -5.35 29.63 16.32
C GLY A 378 -4.16 29.53 15.35
N THR A 379 -2.94 29.51 15.87
CA THR A 379 -1.70 29.44 15.07
C THR A 379 -1.19 28.02 14.88
N ASP A 380 -1.76 27.06 15.60
CA ASP A 380 -1.52 25.63 15.40
C ASP A 380 -2.37 25.06 14.25
N LYS A 381 -2.26 23.75 14.06
CA LYS A 381 -2.93 22.99 13.01
C LYS A 381 -3.76 21.87 13.61
N VAL A 382 -4.84 21.53 12.91
CA VAL A 382 -5.65 20.33 13.16
C VAL A 382 -5.27 19.28 12.11
N GLY A 383 -5.03 18.05 12.56
CA GLY A 383 -4.71 16.94 11.67
C GLY A 383 -5.97 16.31 11.11
N ILE A 384 -6.05 16.14 9.79
CA ILE A 384 -7.07 15.34 9.13
C ILE A 384 -6.47 13.96 8.88
N VAL A 385 -7.12 12.94 9.41
CA VAL A 385 -6.72 11.53 9.26
C VAL A 385 -7.76 10.77 8.44
N PRO A 386 -7.36 9.71 7.71
CA PRO A 386 -8.27 8.95 6.85
C PRO A 386 -9.49 8.41 7.60
N ASN A 387 -10.62 8.31 6.93
CA ASN A 387 -11.77 7.57 7.43
C ASN A 387 -11.35 6.13 7.75
N GLY A 388 -11.78 5.64 8.91
CA GLY A 388 -11.35 4.36 9.49
C GLY A 388 -10.23 4.46 10.51
N VAL A 389 -9.55 5.61 10.57
CA VAL A 389 -8.65 5.94 11.67
C VAL A 389 -9.41 6.72 12.73
N LEU A 390 -9.50 6.16 13.94
CA LEU A 390 -10.01 6.89 15.10
C LEU A 390 -9.13 8.13 15.32
N PRO A 391 -9.68 9.36 15.31
CA PRO A 391 -8.91 10.60 15.34
C PRO A 391 -8.45 10.93 16.77
N ARG A 392 -7.67 10.02 17.36
CA ARG A 392 -7.04 10.15 18.68
C ARG A 392 -5.68 9.48 18.65
N TYR A 393 -4.68 10.13 19.25
CA TYR A 393 -3.31 9.62 19.29
C TYR A 393 -2.74 9.32 17.89
N CYS A 394 -2.98 10.24 16.95
CA CYS A 394 -2.58 10.11 15.55
C CYS A 394 -1.31 10.91 15.22
N GLU A 395 -0.51 11.31 16.21
CA GLU A 395 0.70 12.11 16.04
C GLU A 395 1.67 11.45 15.05
N LYS A 396 1.71 10.11 15.01
CA LYS A 396 2.53 9.31 14.08
C LYS A 396 2.25 9.57 12.61
N PHE A 397 1.05 10.07 12.26
CA PHE A 397 0.68 10.40 10.88
C PHE A 397 1.27 11.74 10.41
N PHE A 398 1.85 12.54 11.31
CA PHE A 398 2.35 13.89 11.01
C PHE A 398 3.84 14.03 11.38
N PRO A 399 4.73 13.23 10.77
CA PRO A 399 6.15 13.25 11.12
C PRO A 399 6.77 14.63 10.87
N GLY A 400 7.45 15.18 11.88
CA GLY A 400 8.08 16.50 11.80
C GLY A 400 7.14 17.68 12.07
N GLU A 401 5.85 17.43 12.28
CA GLU A 401 4.88 18.44 12.69
C GLU A 401 4.38 18.16 14.10
N LYS A 402 4.01 19.21 14.83
CA LYS A 402 3.39 19.10 16.15
C LYS A 402 1.90 19.32 16.01
N VAL A 403 1.15 18.22 15.93
CA VAL A 403 -0.32 18.19 15.79
C VAL A 403 -0.91 17.48 17.01
N VAL A 404 -1.87 18.12 17.66
CA VAL A 404 -2.47 17.64 18.93
C VAL A 404 -3.89 17.13 18.71
N ASP A 405 -4.68 17.84 17.92
CA ASP A 405 -6.07 17.47 17.65
C ASP A 405 -6.20 16.90 16.25
N PHE A 406 -7.05 15.89 16.14
CA PHE A 406 -7.28 15.16 14.91
C PHE A 406 -8.77 15.12 14.60
N MET A 407 -9.11 15.02 13.32
CA MET A 407 -10.48 14.85 12.85
C MET A 407 -10.52 13.98 11.59
N ASN A 408 -11.71 13.46 11.31
CA ASN A 408 -12.07 12.91 10.01
C ASN A 408 -12.89 13.95 9.24
N ILE A 409 -12.96 13.81 7.92
CA ILE A 409 -13.89 14.58 7.07
C ILE A 409 -14.72 13.60 6.25
N HIS A 410 -15.98 13.93 6.00
CA HIS A 410 -16.86 13.08 5.24
C HIS A 410 -17.41 13.80 4.02
N TYR A 411 -17.63 13.08 2.92
CA TYR A 411 -18.15 13.68 1.68
C TYR A 411 -19.58 14.20 1.82
N TRP A 412 -20.33 13.70 2.81
CA TRP A 412 -21.69 14.15 3.11
C TRP A 412 -21.72 15.40 4.01
N ASP A 413 -20.55 15.89 4.47
CA ASP A 413 -20.47 17.15 5.19
C ASP A 413 -20.59 18.30 4.18
N ASP A 414 -21.48 19.27 4.44
CA ASP A 414 -21.66 20.45 3.59
C ASP A 414 -20.34 21.22 3.39
N GLU A 415 -19.48 21.17 4.40
CA GLU A 415 -18.17 21.80 4.46
C GLU A 415 -17.04 21.01 3.78
N TYR A 416 -17.30 19.81 3.24
CA TYR A 416 -16.26 18.92 2.70
C TYR A 416 -15.38 19.60 1.64
N ALA A 417 -15.99 20.35 0.72
CA ALA A 417 -15.25 21.07 -0.33
C ALA A 417 -14.29 22.13 0.25
N ASP A 418 -14.71 22.83 1.31
CA ASP A 418 -13.87 23.83 1.98
C ASP A 418 -12.70 23.15 2.70
N PHE A 419 -12.93 22.01 3.33
CA PHE A 419 -11.84 21.21 3.92
C PHE A 419 -10.83 20.77 2.88
N VAL A 420 -11.28 20.29 1.73
CA VAL A 420 -10.40 19.88 0.62
C VAL A 420 -9.54 21.05 0.15
N GLU A 421 -10.13 22.24 -0.03
CA GLU A 421 -9.43 23.42 -0.53
C GLU A 421 -8.42 24.00 0.47
N LYS A 422 -8.77 24.06 1.77
CA LYS A 422 -7.95 24.73 2.80
C LYS A 422 -6.90 23.84 3.45
N THR A 423 -6.90 22.55 3.16
CA THR A 423 -5.99 21.57 3.76
C THR A 423 -4.70 21.43 2.96
N THR A 424 -3.58 21.38 3.66
CA THR A 424 -2.30 20.95 3.09
C THR A 424 -2.22 19.42 3.16
N TRP A 425 -2.43 18.76 2.03
CA TRP A 425 -2.45 17.30 1.92
C TRP A 425 -1.04 16.72 1.83
N GLN A 426 -0.79 15.62 2.56
CA GLN A 426 0.44 14.85 2.43
C GLN A 426 0.44 14.04 1.14
N GLU A 427 1.63 13.67 0.66
CA GLU A 427 1.75 12.76 -0.47
C GLU A 427 1.19 11.38 -0.12
N VAL A 428 0.33 10.85 -0.99
CA VAL A 428 -0.17 9.47 -0.87
C VAL A 428 0.98 8.53 -1.26
N LYS A 429 1.41 7.72 -0.29
CA LYS A 429 2.44 6.70 -0.52
C LYS A 429 1.80 5.46 -1.16
N THR A 430 2.41 4.99 -2.23
CA THR A 430 2.03 3.75 -2.92
C THR A 430 3.19 2.75 -2.89
N PRO A 431 2.92 1.44 -2.87
CA PRO A 431 3.97 0.44 -2.88
C PRO A 431 4.78 0.51 -4.16
N GLN A 432 6.07 0.23 -4.03
CA GLN A 432 7.02 0.22 -5.13
C GLN A 432 7.53 -1.20 -5.34
N LEU A 433 7.99 -1.49 -6.56
CA LEU A 433 8.70 -2.72 -6.86
C LEU A 433 10.00 -2.76 -6.04
N VAL A 434 10.29 -3.90 -5.45
CA VAL A 434 11.51 -4.08 -4.63
C VAL A 434 12.69 -4.61 -5.44
N ARG A 435 12.38 -5.14 -6.63
CA ARG A 435 13.32 -5.62 -7.65
C ARG A 435 12.82 -5.23 -9.03
N ASP A 436 13.72 -5.16 -9.99
CA ASP A 436 13.50 -4.79 -11.38
C ASP A 436 13.33 -5.99 -12.32
N TRP A 437 13.23 -7.19 -11.77
CA TRP A 437 13.00 -8.44 -12.48
C TRP A 437 11.94 -9.30 -11.79
N MET A 438 11.40 -10.28 -12.52
CA MET A 438 10.58 -11.37 -11.98
C MET A 438 10.93 -12.67 -12.71
N THR A 439 10.50 -13.81 -12.19
CA THR A 439 10.63 -15.10 -12.91
C THR A 439 9.53 -15.24 -13.95
N VAL A 440 9.73 -16.14 -14.92
CA VAL A 440 8.65 -16.52 -15.84
C VAL A 440 7.45 -17.10 -15.08
N LYS A 441 7.68 -17.88 -14.02
CA LYS A 441 6.59 -18.39 -13.18
C LYS A 441 5.73 -17.28 -12.57
N GLU A 442 6.37 -16.22 -12.09
CA GLU A 442 5.67 -15.03 -11.58
C GLU A 442 4.94 -14.28 -12.70
N LEU A 443 5.59 -14.12 -13.85
CA LEU A 443 5.02 -13.47 -15.04
C LEU A 443 3.70 -14.13 -15.47
N LEU A 444 3.63 -15.46 -15.47
CA LEU A 444 2.44 -16.23 -15.85
C LEU A 444 1.24 -16.03 -14.91
N GLN A 445 1.42 -15.48 -13.71
CA GLN A 445 0.30 -15.12 -12.83
C GLN A 445 -0.53 -13.94 -13.36
N PHE A 446 -0.01 -13.23 -14.36
CA PHE A 446 -0.60 -12.00 -14.91
C PHE A 446 -1.21 -12.20 -16.30
N VAL A 447 -1.45 -13.43 -16.75
CA VAL A 447 -2.10 -13.72 -18.03
C VAL A 447 -3.52 -13.14 -18.07
N ASP A 448 -3.80 -12.33 -19.09
CA ASP A 448 -5.16 -11.93 -19.45
C ASP A 448 -5.76 -13.03 -20.34
N MET A 449 -6.54 -13.92 -19.72
CA MET A 449 -7.11 -15.08 -20.40
C MET A 449 -7.98 -14.72 -21.61
N GLU A 450 -8.74 -13.62 -21.54
CA GLU A 450 -9.60 -13.22 -22.65
C GLU A 450 -8.77 -12.76 -23.84
N LYS A 451 -7.72 -11.96 -23.61
CA LYS A 451 -6.81 -11.52 -24.68
C LYS A 451 -6.00 -12.65 -25.27
N LEU A 452 -5.53 -13.59 -24.43
CA LEU A 452 -4.79 -14.75 -24.89
C LEU A 452 -5.66 -15.58 -25.84
N VAL A 453 -6.85 -15.97 -25.38
CA VAL A 453 -7.79 -16.78 -26.18
C VAL A 453 -8.22 -16.05 -27.46
N ASP A 454 -8.52 -14.75 -27.38
CA ASP A 454 -8.89 -13.97 -28.56
C ASP A 454 -7.74 -13.87 -29.58
N LYS A 455 -6.48 -13.90 -29.14
CA LYS A 455 -5.31 -13.89 -30.02
C LYS A 455 -5.12 -15.24 -30.69
N GLU A 456 -5.18 -16.34 -29.95
CA GLU A 456 -5.09 -17.70 -30.50
C GLU A 456 -6.20 -17.95 -31.54
N CYS A 457 -7.45 -17.61 -31.22
CA CYS A 457 -8.57 -17.80 -32.14
C CYS A 457 -8.50 -16.96 -33.43
N ARG A 458 -7.61 -15.95 -33.53
CA ARG A 458 -7.42 -15.13 -34.73
C ARG A 458 -6.32 -15.65 -35.65
N THR A 459 -5.39 -16.46 -35.13
CA THR A 459 -4.23 -16.96 -35.88
C THR A 459 -4.53 -18.26 -36.63
N ASP A 460 -5.57 -18.99 -36.23
CA ASP A 460 -6.01 -20.22 -36.89
C ASP A 460 -7.00 -19.91 -38.03
N GLU A 461 -6.50 -19.65 -39.25
CA GLU A 461 -7.34 -19.40 -40.43
C GLU A 461 -8.04 -20.66 -40.98
N ASN A 462 -7.65 -21.86 -40.55
CA ASN A 462 -8.06 -23.11 -41.21
C ASN A 462 -9.07 -23.97 -40.43
N GLU A 463 -9.27 -23.80 -39.12
CA GLU A 463 -10.40 -24.41 -38.40
C GLU A 463 -10.77 -23.56 -37.18
N SER A 464 -12.03 -23.11 -37.07
CA SER A 464 -12.47 -22.32 -35.91
C SER A 464 -12.55 -23.22 -34.67
N ALA A 465 -11.45 -23.38 -33.94
CA ALA A 465 -11.47 -24.00 -32.62
C ALA A 465 -12.50 -23.29 -31.74
N ASP A 466 -13.31 -24.04 -30.99
CA ASP A 466 -14.28 -23.45 -30.06
C ASP A 466 -13.51 -22.64 -29.02
N ARG A 467 -13.80 -21.34 -28.94
CA ARG A 467 -13.23 -20.40 -27.96
C ARG A 467 -13.26 -20.96 -26.54
N ALA A 468 -14.33 -21.68 -26.19
CA ALA A 468 -14.48 -22.28 -24.86
C ALA A 468 -13.46 -23.41 -24.62
N ASP A 469 -13.10 -24.17 -25.65
CA ASP A 469 -12.11 -25.24 -25.55
C ASP A 469 -10.69 -24.68 -25.46
N VAL A 470 -10.37 -23.66 -26.27
CA VAL A 470 -9.09 -22.91 -26.17
C VAL A 470 -8.91 -22.33 -24.77
N TYR A 471 -9.97 -21.71 -24.21
CA TYR A 471 -9.95 -21.20 -22.84
C TYR A 471 -9.65 -22.30 -21.81
N ARG A 472 -10.32 -23.47 -21.90
CA ARG A 472 -10.11 -24.59 -20.97
C ARG A 472 -8.71 -25.19 -21.08
N LEU A 473 -8.15 -25.25 -22.28
CA LEU A 473 -6.80 -25.73 -22.54
C LEU A 473 -5.79 -24.85 -21.80
N TRP A 474 -5.81 -23.54 -22.07
CA TRP A 474 -4.90 -22.59 -21.40
C TRP A 474 -5.12 -22.52 -19.89
N GLN A 475 -6.37 -22.55 -19.42
CA GLN A 475 -6.66 -22.60 -17.99
C GLN A 475 -6.05 -23.84 -17.33
N THR A 476 -6.12 -25.00 -17.98
CA THR A 476 -5.54 -26.25 -17.48
C THR A 476 -4.01 -26.19 -17.48
N PHE A 477 -3.43 -25.65 -18.55
CA PHE A 477 -2.00 -25.47 -18.70
C PHE A 477 -1.44 -24.53 -17.61
N LEU A 478 -2.00 -23.33 -17.46
CA LEU A 478 -1.53 -22.35 -16.46
C LEU A 478 -1.69 -22.87 -15.03
N ARG A 479 -2.74 -23.66 -14.75
CA ARG A 479 -2.85 -24.36 -13.46
C ARG A 479 -1.71 -25.34 -13.25
N LYS A 480 -1.38 -26.18 -14.25
CA LYS A 480 -0.21 -27.08 -14.20
C LYS A 480 1.07 -26.27 -13.91
N MET A 481 1.28 -25.15 -14.61
CA MET A 481 2.47 -24.30 -14.46
C MET A 481 2.59 -23.68 -13.06
N SER A 482 1.47 -23.31 -12.44
CA SER A 482 1.48 -22.75 -11.08
C SER A 482 2.00 -23.74 -10.02
N GLU A 483 1.72 -25.03 -10.21
CA GLU A 483 2.13 -26.12 -9.32
C GLU A 483 3.48 -26.73 -9.72
N TYR A 484 3.99 -26.37 -10.89
CA TYR A 484 5.20 -26.94 -11.46
C TYR A 484 6.45 -26.58 -10.66
N HIS A 485 7.42 -27.48 -10.64
CA HIS A 485 8.74 -27.16 -10.09
C HIS A 485 9.39 -26.06 -10.93
N CYS A 486 10.12 -25.19 -10.26
CA CYS A 486 10.82 -24.06 -10.85
C CYS A 486 12.28 -24.20 -10.45
N GLN A 487 13.17 -24.35 -11.44
CA GLN A 487 14.60 -24.39 -11.23
C GLN A 487 15.15 -22.97 -11.23
N ASP A 488 15.86 -22.56 -10.18
CA ASP A 488 16.43 -21.22 -10.13
C ASP A 488 17.44 -20.99 -11.26
N SER A 489 17.30 -19.86 -11.95
CA SER A 489 18.23 -19.41 -12.99
C SER A 489 18.52 -17.92 -12.85
N GLU A 490 19.75 -17.53 -13.19
CA GLU A 490 20.16 -16.12 -13.29
C GLU A 490 20.04 -15.59 -14.72
N ASP A 491 19.78 -16.46 -15.69
CA ASP A 491 19.66 -16.11 -17.09
C ASP A 491 18.37 -15.35 -17.36
N MET A 492 18.39 -14.52 -18.40
CA MET A 492 17.35 -13.54 -18.63
C MET A 492 16.74 -13.69 -20.02
N LEU A 493 15.42 -13.76 -20.07
CA LEU A 493 14.66 -13.59 -21.29
C LEU A 493 14.52 -12.09 -21.60
N VAL A 494 14.87 -11.73 -22.82
CA VAL A 494 14.79 -10.36 -23.33
C VAL A 494 13.82 -10.34 -24.50
N PHE A 495 12.77 -9.53 -24.38
CA PHE A 495 11.75 -9.35 -25.40
C PHE A 495 12.14 -8.22 -26.33
N MET A 496 11.99 -8.43 -27.64
CA MET A 496 12.21 -7.40 -28.65
C MET A 496 11.11 -7.40 -29.70
N ARG A 497 10.87 -6.24 -30.30
CA ARG A 497 10.06 -6.14 -31.52
C ARG A 497 10.90 -6.57 -32.71
N THR A 498 10.36 -7.47 -33.51
CA THR A 498 10.98 -8.00 -34.74
C THR A 498 9.99 -7.90 -35.90
N TRP A 499 10.49 -8.04 -37.13
CA TRP A 499 9.71 -7.89 -38.35
C TRP A 499 10.01 -9.01 -39.34
N ASP A 500 8.99 -9.77 -39.75
CA ASP A 500 9.15 -10.73 -40.83
C ASP A 500 9.07 -10.01 -42.20
N GLY A 501 10.17 -10.06 -42.94
CA GLY A 501 10.30 -9.46 -44.27
C GLY A 501 10.31 -10.47 -45.42
N LEU A 502 10.06 -11.77 -45.16
CA LEU A 502 10.12 -12.84 -46.16
C LEU A 502 8.86 -12.90 -47.04
N GLY A 503 7.71 -12.41 -46.55
CA GLY A 503 6.43 -12.34 -47.27
C GLY A 503 6.17 -11.04 -48.03
N ASP A 504 5.03 -11.00 -48.73
CA ASP A 504 4.56 -9.78 -49.40
C ASP A 504 4.16 -8.70 -48.38
N GLU A 505 3.60 -9.10 -47.24
CA GLU A 505 3.28 -8.25 -46.09
C GLU A 505 4.42 -8.28 -45.04
N VAL A 506 4.62 -7.18 -44.31
CA VAL A 506 5.54 -7.16 -43.15
C VAL A 506 4.70 -7.27 -41.90
N GLU A 507 4.95 -8.30 -41.11
CA GLU A 507 4.33 -8.46 -39.82
C GLU A 507 5.32 -8.10 -38.71
N GLU A 508 4.86 -7.26 -37.78
CA GLU A 508 5.59 -6.95 -36.54
C GLU A 508 5.10 -7.89 -35.44
N PHE A 509 6.02 -8.55 -34.75
CA PHE A 509 5.71 -9.37 -33.60
C PHE A 509 6.74 -9.20 -32.48
N VAL A 510 6.41 -9.71 -31.30
CA VAL A 510 7.32 -9.74 -30.16
C VAL A 510 8.01 -11.09 -30.15
N ASP A 511 9.32 -11.04 -30.25
CA ASP A 511 10.23 -12.17 -30.15
C ASP A 511 10.91 -12.15 -28.79
N VAL A 512 11.46 -13.28 -28.36
CA VAL A 512 12.16 -13.44 -27.10
C VAL A 512 13.42 -14.24 -27.30
N SER A 513 14.51 -13.82 -26.65
CA SER A 513 15.74 -14.59 -26.63
C SER A 513 16.29 -14.70 -25.22
N LEU A 514 16.90 -15.84 -24.94
CA LEU A 514 17.61 -16.13 -23.72
C LEU A 514 19.02 -15.55 -23.79
N TYR A 515 19.37 -14.76 -22.78
CA TYR A 515 20.72 -14.22 -22.59
C TYR A 515 21.31 -14.78 -21.30
N ARG A 516 22.47 -15.42 -21.44
CA ARG A 516 23.21 -15.93 -20.28
C ARG A 516 23.68 -14.78 -19.40
N ARG A 517 23.53 -14.90 -18.08
CA ARG A 517 23.90 -13.84 -17.13
C ARG A 517 25.35 -13.39 -17.28
N LEU A 518 26.27 -14.35 -17.41
CA LEU A 518 27.69 -14.10 -17.58
C LEU A 518 27.99 -13.29 -18.86
N ALA A 519 27.23 -13.51 -19.92
CA ALA A 519 27.37 -12.78 -21.17
C ALA A 519 26.87 -11.33 -21.00
N LEU A 520 25.71 -11.13 -20.38
CA LEU A 520 25.20 -9.79 -20.07
C LEU A 520 26.21 -8.97 -19.25
N ASP A 521 26.79 -9.57 -18.21
CA ASP A 521 27.78 -8.90 -17.36
C ASP A 521 29.06 -8.52 -18.13
N LYS A 522 29.54 -9.38 -19.03
CA LYS A 522 30.72 -9.10 -19.88
C LYS A 522 30.50 -7.93 -20.84
N PHE A 523 29.27 -7.72 -21.30
CA PHE A 523 28.92 -6.71 -22.29
C PHE A 523 28.31 -5.44 -21.69
N ARG A 524 28.17 -5.36 -20.36
CA ARG A 524 27.55 -4.24 -19.62
C ARG A 524 28.08 -2.87 -20.02
N ASP A 525 29.40 -2.71 -20.16
CA ASP A 525 30.03 -1.44 -20.52
C ASP A 525 30.05 -1.20 -22.04
N LYS A 526 29.84 -2.24 -22.85
CA LYS A 526 29.97 -2.22 -24.31
C LYS A 526 28.65 -1.84 -24.98
N VAL A 527 27.55 -2.51 -24.59
CA VAL A 527 26.21 -2.35 -25.18
C VAL A 527 25.70 -0.89 -25.15
N PRO A 528 25.85 -0.12 -24.06
CA PRO A 528 25.46 1.29 -24.05
C PRO A 528 26.11 2.13 -25.15
N ASN A 529 27.32 1.76 -25.59
CA ASN A 529 28.12 2.52 -26.55
C ASN A 529 27.93 2.08 -28.02
N VAL A 530 27.09 1.07 -28.29
CA VAL A 530 26.82 0.59 -29.65
C VAL A 530 26.10 1.66 -30.47
N VAL A 531 26.70 2.13 -31.57
CA VAL A 531 26.11 3.19 -32.38
C VAL A 531 25.00 2.61 -33.26
N LEU A 532 23.77 3.08 -33.05
CA LEU A 532 22.61 2.70 -33.87
C LEU A 532 22.34 3.74 -34.96
N LEU A 533 22.07 3.26 -36.17
CA LEU A 533 21.59 4.10 -37.26
C LEU A 533 20.07 4.27 -37.18
N PRO A 534 19.52 5.49 -37.38
CA PRO A 534 18.08 5.69 -37.43
C PRO A 534 17.49 5.02 -38.68
N GLU A 535 16.21 4.66 -38.60
CA GLU A 535 15.54 3.88 -39.64
C GLU A 535 15.58 4.53 -41.03
N GLU A 536 15.48 5.85 -41.13
CA GLU A 536 15.55 6.58 -42.41
C GLU A 536 16.91 6.41 -43.08
N ARG A 537 17.98 6.22 -42.29
CA ARG A 537 19.31 5.93 -42.81
C ARG A 537 19.44 4.48 -43.22
N LEU A 538 18.89 3.54 -42.45
CA LEU A 538 18.89 2.11 -42.80
C LEU A 538 18.18 1.86 -44.15
N GLN A 539 17.05 2.52 -44.43
CA GLN A 539 16.32 2.38 -45.70
C GLN A 539 17.16 2.78 -46.94
N GLN A 540 18.09 3.73 -46.75
CA GLN A 540 18.95 4.27 -47.82
C GLN A 540 20.14 3.37 -48.12
N LEU A 541 20.49 2.43 -47.24
CA LEU A 541 21.62 1.53 -47.41
C LEU A 541 21.36 0.50 -48.52
N SER A 542 22.43 0.04 -49.14
CA SER A 542 22.43 -1.14 -50.01
C SER A 542 22.35 -2.45 -49.20
N GLU A 543 22.00 -3.56 -49.86
CA GLU A 543 22.00 -4.90 -49.25
C GLU A 543 23.31 -5.22 -48.53
N LYS A 544 24.45 -4.92 -49.16
CA LYS A 544 25.78 -5.16 -48.59
C LYS A 544 26.05 -4.31 -47.33
N GLU A 545 25.70 -3.03 -47.37
CA GLU A 545 25.86 -2.13 -46.23
C GLU A 545 24.97 -2.53 -45.05
N LEU A 546 23.76 -3.04 -45.32
CA LEU A 546 22.86 -3.58 -44.28
C LEU A 546 23.46 -4.83 -43.62
N ILE A 547 24.02 -5.75 -44.40
CA ILE A 547 24.71 -6.94 -43.88
C ILE A 547 25.90 -6.54 -43.01
N GLU A 548 26.73 -5.60 -43.47
CA GLU A 548 27.89 -5.11 -42.71
C GLU A 548 27.46 -4.42 -41.41
N TYR A 549 26.40 -3.61 -41.46
CA TYR A 549 25.82 -2.98 -40.28
C TYR A 549 25.32 -4.02 -39.27
N HIS A 550 24.49 -4.96 -39.72
CA HIS A 550 23.94 -6.03 -38.88
C HIS A 550 25.06 -6.83 -38.19
N LYS A 551 26.06 -7.28 -38.95
CA LYS A 551 27.23 -8.00 -38.41
C LYS A 551 28.01 -7.15 -37.42
N GLY A 552 28.20 -5.85 -37.71
CA GLY A 552 28.87 -4.92 -36.82
C GLY A 552 28.15 -4.72 -35.49
N VAL A 553 26.81 -4.64 -35.50
CA VAL A 553 26.00 -4.55 -34.28
C VAL A 553 26.11 -5.85 -33.46
N TYR A 554 25.90 -7.01 -34.08
CA TYR A 554 25.92 -8.30 -33.37
C TYR A 554 27.31 -8.70 -32.84
N ALA A 555 28.40 -8.18 -33.41
CA ALA A 555 29.75 -8.33 -32.83
C ALA A 555 29.93 -7.55 -31.51
N GLU A 556 29.07 -6.58 -31.24
CA GLU A 556 29.18 -5.66 -30.11
C GLU A 556 28.16 -5.92 -28.99
N VAL A 557 27.28 -6.92 -29.15
CA VAL A 557 26.31 -7.37 -28.14
C VAL A 557 26.57 -8.84 -27.74
N PRO A 558 26.06 -9.30 -26.58
CA PRO A 558 26.10 -10.71 -26.23
C PRO A 558 25.28 -11.55 -27.21
N GLU A 559 25.66 -12.82 -27.33
CA GLU A 559 24.89 -13.81 -28.08
C GLU A 559 23.56 -14.10 -27.37
N GLY A 560 22.47 -14.08 -28.13
CA GLY A 560 21.14 -14.49 -27.69
C GLY A 560 20.83 -15.89 -28.21
N TYR A 561 20.17 -16.70 -27.39
CA TYR A 561 19.79 -18.07 -27.71
C TYR A 561 18.27 -18.17 -27.82
N ALA A 562 17.79 -19.03 -28.71
CA ALA A 562 16.41 -19.48 -28.65
C ALA A 562 16.20 -20.29 -27.35
N CYS A 563 14.96 -20.32 -26.85
CA CYS A 563 14.58 -21.13 -25.69
C CYS A 563 13.62 -22.27 -26.05
N ASP A 564 13.36 -22.49 -27.32
CA ASP A 564 12.60 -23.65 -27.80
C ASP A 564 13.17 -24.96 -27.26
N PHE A 565 12.28 -25.90 -26.94
CA PHE A 565 12.61 -27.22 -26.36
C PHE A 565 13.31 -27.19 -24.99
N THR A 566 13.49 -26.01 -24.38
CA THR A 566 13.99 -25.92 -23.00
C THR A 566 13.00 -26.59 -22.04
N PRO A 567 13.45 -27.45 -21.10
CA PRO A 567 12.58 -28.02 -20.09
C PRO A 567 11.77 -26.95 -19.36
N TRP A 568 10.47 -27.19 -19.18
CA TRP A 568 9.56 -26.20 -18.58
C TRP A 568 9.99 -25.78 -17.17
N GLU A 569 10.60 -26.68 -16.39
CA GLU A 569 11.12 -26.34 -15.06
C GLU A 569 12.26 -25.31 -15.08
N GLU A 570 13.11 -25.34 -16.10
CA GLU A 570 14.16 -24.35 -16.32
C GLU A 570 13.58 -23.03 -16.85
N MET A 571 12.68 -23.11 -17.83
CA MET A 571 12.07 -21.92 -18.44
C MET A 571 11.27 -21.09 -17.43
N LEU A 572 10.55 -21.73 -16.52
CA LEU A 572 9.81 -21.07 -15.44
C LEU A 572 10.73 -20.26 -14.50
N GLY A 573 11.99 -20.64 -14.39
CA GLY A 573 12.99 -19.99 -13.55
C GLY A 573 13.79 -18.87 -14.20
N PHE A 574 13.70 -18.72 -15.52
CA PHE A 574 14.34 -17.59 -16.19
C PHE A 574 13.79 -16.26 -15.70
N LYS A 575 14.68 -15.26 -15.65
CA LYS A 575 14.34 -13.90 -15.23
C LYS A 575 13.85 -13.08 -16.41
N VAL A 576 12.93 -12.17 -16.16
CA VAL A 576 12.48 -11.14 -17.11
C VAL A 576 12.64 -9.77 -16.48
N SER A 577 13.12 -8.78 -17.23
CA SER A 577 13.22 -7.41 -16.75
C SER A 577 11.85 -6.71 -16.79
N ILE A 578 11.45 -6.10 -15.68
CA ILE A 578 10.21 -5.32 -15.58
C ILE A 578 10.27 -4.07 -16.48
N GLY A 579 11.46 -3.48 -16.66
CA GLY A 579 11.66 -2.38 -17.60
C GLY A 579 11.37 -2.78 -19.05
N ASN A 580 11.82 -3.98 -19.44
CA ASN A 580 11.56 -4.54 -20.76
C ASN A 580 10.07 -4.90 -20.95
N LEU A 581 9.43 -5.52 -19.95
CA LEU A 581 7.96 -5.76 -19.95
C LEU A 581 7.16 -4.46 -20.14
N ARG A 582 7.60 -3.36 -19.49
CA ARG A 582 6.93 -2.06 -19.58
C ARG A 582 7.05 -1.43 -20.98
N ARG A 583 8.20 -1.59 -21.64
CA ARG A 583 8.47 -1.01 -22.96
C ARG A 583 7.81 -1.78 -24.09
N VAL A 584 7.90 -3.11 -24.04
CA VAL A 584 7.36 -3.98 -25.09
C VAL A 584 5.85 -4.13 -24.95
N GLY A 585 5.38 -4.42 -23.73
CA GLY A 585 3.98 -4.68 -23.41
C GLY A 585 3.84 -6.01 -22.65
N LEU A 586 3.20 -5.97 -21.47
CA LEU A 586 3.14 -7.12 -20.57
C LEU A 586 2.46 -8.34 -21.21
N GLN A 587 1.32 -8.16 -21.86
CA GLN A 587 0.55 -9.28 -22.42
C GLN A 587 1.20 -9.84 -23.69
N GLU A 588 1.84 -8.97 -24.46
CA GLU A 588 2.61 -9.34 -25.64
C GLU A 588 3.82 -10.20 -25.26
N CYS A 589 4.54 -9.83 -24.19
CA CYS A 589 5.65 -10.63 -23.66
C CYS A 589 5.17 -11.97 -23.10
N ILE A 590 4.08 -11.99 -22.31
CA ILE A 590 3.49 -13.23 -21.79
C ILE A 590 3.16 -14.19 -22.93
N HIS A 591 2.53 -13.70 -23.99
CA HIS A 591 2.20 -14.53 -25.14
C HIS A 591 3.47 -15.06 -25.83
N ALA A 592 4.49 -14.22 -26.06
CA ALA A 592 5.75 -14.68 -26.63
C ALA A 592 6.37 -15.83 -25.81
N VAL A 593 6.42 -15.70 -24.48
CA VAL A 593 6.87 -16.77 -23.59
C VAL A 593 6.04 -18.05 -23.75
N LEU A 594 4.71 -17.94 -23.80
CA LEU A 594 3.83 -19.10 -23.94
C LEU A 594 4.00 -19.80 -25.31
N THR A 595 4.21 -19.03 -26.37
CA THR A 595 4.47 -19.54 -27.72
C THR A 595 5.75 -20.36 -27.75
N GLU A 596 6.84 -19.82 -27.19
CA GLU A 596 8.13 -20.53 -27.08
C GLU A 596 8.04 -21.74 -26.16
N MET A 597 7.44 -21.57 -24.97
CA MET A 597 7.37 -22.62 -23.97
C MET A 597 6.55 -23.82 -24.45
N THR A 598 5.52 -23.59 -25.26
CA THR A 598 4.73 -24.68 -25.86
C THR A 598 5.22 -25.05 -27.26
N PHE A 599 6.17 -24.33 -27.84
CA PHE A 599 6.58 -24.44 -29.25
C PHE A 599 5.38 -24.67 -30.18
N HIS A 600 4.47 -23.69 -30.24
CA HIS A 600 3.23 -23.76 -31.04
C HIS A 600 2.30 -24.94 -30.66
N GLY A 601 2.20 -25.25 -29.36
CA GLY A 601 1.21 -26.21 -28.83
C GLY A 601 1.69 -27.66 -28.67
N MET A 602 3.00 -27.92 -28.76
CA MET A 602 3.59 -29.20 -28.39
C MET A 602 3.40 -29.54 -26.91
N THR A 603 3.34 -30.84 -26.61
CA THR A 603 3.39 -31.32 -25.23
C THR A 603 4.83 -31.41 -24.72
N GLU A 604 4.99 -31.55 -23.41
CA GLU A 604 6.28 -31.73 -22.77
C GLU A 604 7.02 -32.99 -23.27
N ASP A 605 6.28 -34.07 -23.50
CA ASP A 605 6.84 -35.32 -24.03
C ASP A 605 7.33 -35.12 -25.48
N ASP A 606 6.54 -34.42 -26.31
CA ASP A 606 6.93 -34.10 -27.70
C ASP A 606 8.19 -33.24 -27.73
N GLN A 607 8.28 -32.22 -26.86
CA GLN A 607 9.47 -31.36 -26.79
C GLN A 607 10.71 -32.14 -26.31
N SER A 608 10.54 -33.06 -25.36
CA SER A 608 11.64 -33.89 -24.87
C SER A 608 12.18 -34.82 -25.97
N GLU A 609 11.31 -35.40 -26.78
CA GLU A 609 11.71 -36.21 -27.95
C GLU A 609 12.47 -35.35 -28.97
N ARG A 610 11.97 -34.15 -29.29
CA ARG A 610 12.66 -33.22 -30.20
C ARG A 610 14.00 -32.73 -29.67
N HIS A 611 14.11 -32.49 -28.37
CA HIS A 611 15.37 -32.13 -27.75
C HIS A 611 16.41 -33.25 -27.91
N GLN A 612 16.00 -34.51 -27.72
CA GLN A 612 16.91 -35.65 -27.91
C GLN A 612 17.34 -35.78 -29.37
N GLU A 613 16.42 -35.67 -30.33
CA GLU A 613 16.76 -35.68 -31.76
C GLU A 613 17.76 -34.56 -32.12
N LEU A 614 17.59 -33.38 -31.52
CA LEU A 614 18.48 -32.24 -31.72
C LEU A 614 19.87 -32.49 -31.12
N ASP A 615 19.96 -33.03 -29.90
CA ASP A 615 21.23 -33.37 -29.25
C ASP A 615 22.01 -34.39 -30.09
N GLU A 616 21.33 -35.46 -30.54
CA GLU A 616 21.94 -36.49 -31.41
C GLU A 616 22.44 -35.88 -32.73
N ALA A 617 21.67 -34.98 -33.35
CA ALA A 617 22.07 -34.30 -34.56
C ALA A 617 23.25 -33.33 -34.35
N ILE A 618 23.31 -32.64 -33.21
CA ILE A 618 24.43 -31.77 -32.86
C ILE A 618 25.71 -32.59 -32.66
N GLU A 619 25.65 -33.69 -31.92
CA GLU A 619 26.78 -34.60 -31.73
C GLU A 619 27.29 -35.13 -33.08
N GLU A 620 26.40 -35.59 -33.96
CA GLU A 620 26.75 -36.04 -35.31
C GLU A 620 27.45 -34.92 -36.12
N ILE A 621 26.91 -33.70 -36.10
CA ILE A 621 27.50 -32.56 -36.81
C ILE A 621 28.88 -32.20 -36.24
N GLU A 622 29.07 -32.27 -34.93
CA GLU A 622 30.36 -32.02 -34.29
C GLU A 622 31.41 -33.08 -34.68
N GLU A 623 31.01 -34.35 -34.75
CA GLU A 623 31.85 -35.44 -35.26
C GLU A 623 32.25 -35.20 -36.71
N ILE A 624 31.29 -34.83 -37.58
CA ILE A 624 31.55 -34.51 -38.99
C ILE A 624 32.52 -33.32 -39.10
N ARG A 625 32.31 -32.25 -38.32
CA ARG A 625 33.18 -31.05 -38.33
C ARG A 625 34.62 -31.34 -37.89
N ALA A 626 34.86 -32.43 -37.18
CA ALA A 626 36.19 -32.87 -36.79
C ALA A 626 36.95 -33.61 -37.92
N LEU A 627 36.24 -34.07 -38.97
CA LEU A 627 36.83 -34.74 -40.13
C LEU A 627 37.63 -33.75 -41.02
N PRO A 628 38.56 -34.24 -41.87
CA PRO A 628 39.18 -33.42 -42.91
C PRO A 628 38.14 -32.79 -43.86
N GLN A 629 38.42 -31.60 -44.39
CA GLN A 629 37.48 -30.84 -45.24
C GLN A 629 36.96 -31.66 -46.44
N GLU A 630 37.80 -32.50 -47.05
CA GLU A 630 37.40 -33.36 -48.18
C GLU A 630 36.36 -34.42 -47.80
N GLU A 631 36.37 -34.89 -46.54
CA GLU A 631 35.39 -35.87 -46.04
C GLU A 631 34.11 -35.18 -45.54
N GLN A 632 34.20 -33.94 -45.05
CA GLN A 632 33.02 -33.15 -44.67
C GLN A 632 32.06 -32.91 -45.84
N GLU A 633 32.61 -32.72 -47.04
CA GLU A 633 31.83 -32.51 -48.28
C GLU A 633 30.97 -33.73 -48.64
N GLU A 634 31.26 -34.93 -48.12
CA GLU A 634 30.41 -36.13 -48.32
C GLU A 634 29.15 -36.13 -47.43
N HIS A 635 29.16 -35.36 -46.35
CA HIS A 635 28.08 -35.30 -45.37
C HIS A 635 27.15 -34.08 -45.55
N PHE A 636 27.68 -32.97 -46.08
CA PHE A 636 26.90 -31.75 -46.30
C PHE A 636 26.41 -31.61 -47.73
N LYS A 637 25.14 -31.22 -47.89
CA LYS A 637 24.56 -30.84 -49.19
C LYS A 637 24.73 -29.34 -49.41
N SER A 638 25.03 -28.93 -50.64
CA SER A 638 24.96 -27.52 -50.99
C SER A 638 23.51 -27.03 -51.00
N TYR A 639 23.32 -25.72 -50.92
CA TYR A 639 21.98 -25.12 -51.04
C TYR A 639 21.32 -25.52 -52.37
N GLU A 640 22.10 -25.55 -53.45
CA GLU A 640 21.66 -25.97 -54.77
C GLU A 640 21.18 -27.43 -54.80
N ASP A 641 21.90 -28.34 -54.13
CA ASP A 641 21.52 -29.76 -54.04
C ASP A 641 20.19 -29.93 -53.29
N VAL A 642 20.00 -29.18 -52.20
CA VAL A 642 18.75 -29.20 -51.41
C VAL A 642 17.59 -28.65 -52.23
N CYS A 643 17.79 -27.55 -52.96
CA CYS A 643 16.76 -27.00 -53.84
C CYS A 643 16.35 -27.99 -54.94
N GLU A 644 17.32 -28.67 -55.56
CA GLU A 644 17.05 -29.69 -56.58
C GLU A 644 16.27 -30.87 -56.01
N GLU A 645 16.65 -31.37 -54.82
CA GLU A 645 15.98 -32.47 -54.12
C GLU A 645 14.54 -32.14 -53.73
N LEU A 646 14.30 -30.93 -53.22
CA LEU A 646 12.96 -30.46 -52.86
C LEU A 646 12.12 -30.04 -54.07
N GLY A 647 12.70 -30.06 -55.29
CA GLY A 647 12.05 -29.58 -56.51
C GLY A 647 11.72 -28.09 -56.45
N TRP A 648 12.41 -27.34 -55.60
CA TRP A 648 12.15 -25.93 -55.38
C TRP A 648 13.00 -25.06 -56.33
N LYS A 649 12.36 -24.09 -56.96
CA LYS A 649 13.02 -23.10 -57.80
C LYS A 649 12.38 -21.73 -57.59
N ASP A 650 13.20 -20.73 -57.32
CA ASP A 650 12.73 -19.35 -57.26
C ASP A 650 12.42 -18.83 -58.67
N GLU A 651 11.14 -18.75 -59.01
CA GLU A 651 10.66 -18.27 -60.31
C GLU A 651 10.56 -16.74 -60.40
N ARG A 652 10.84 -16.00 -59.31
CA ARG A 652 10.77 -14.54 -59.27
C ARG A 652 11.89 -13.93 -60.13
N SER A 653 11.68 -12.72 -60.65
CA SER A 653 12.72 -12.02 -61.42
C SER A 653 13.93 -11.66 -60.52
N PRO A 654 15.15 -11.55 -61.07
CA PRO A 654 16.33 -11.14 -60.29
C PRO A 654 16.16 -9.81 -59.54
N GLU A 655 15.37 -8.89 -60.10
CA GLU A 655 15.04 -7.59 -59.50
C GLU A 655 14.16 -7.75 -58.26
N VAL A 656 13.14 -8.61 -58.34
CA VAL A 656 12.26 -8.94 -57.21
C VAL A 656 13.03 -9.68 -56.12
N GLN A 657 13.89 -10.63 -56.49
CA GLN A 657 14.75 -11.33 -55.53
C GLN A 657 15.71 -10.38 -54.81
N ALA A 658 16.36 -9.46 -55.53
CA ALA A 658 17.26 -8.47 -54.94
C ALA A 658 16.51 -7.48 -54.02
N ALA A 659 15.32 -7.03 -54.42
CA ALA A 659 14.46 -6.21 -53.58
C ALA A 659 14.04 -6.94 -52.30
N GLY A 660 13.65 -8.22 -52.41
CA GLY A 660 13.31 -9.08 -51.28
C GLY A 660 14.48 -9.28 -50.31
N ARG A 661 15.68 -9.59 -50.80
CA ARG A 661 16.88 -9.70 -49.94
C ARG A 661 17.23 -8.38 -49.25
N LYS A 662 17.16 -7.26 -49.97
CA LYS A 662 17.38 -5.94 -49.36
C LYS A 662 16.35 -5.68 -48.25
N ARG A 663 15.07 -5.97 -48.49
CA ARG A 663 13.99 -5.84 -47.49
C ARG A 663 14.26 -6.70 -46.26
N PHE A 664 14.61 -7.98 -46.46
CA PHE A 664 14.98 -8.90 -45.38
C PHE A 664 16.11 -8.33 -44.51
N TRP A 665 17.21 -7.88 -45.12
CA TRP A 665 18.35 -7.32 -44.38
C TRP A 665 18.04 -5.96 -43.74
N TYR A 666 17.13 -5.17 -44.32
CA TYR A 666 16.66 -3.95 -43.70
C TYR A 666 15.93 -4.25 -42.38
N TYR A 667 14.97 -5.17 -42.38
CA TYR A 667 14.23 -5.53 -41.17
C TYR A 667 15.09 -6.25 -40.12
N ASN A 668 16.08 -7.05 -40.53
CA ASN A 668 17.08 -7.59 -39.62
C ASN A 668 17.93 -6.48 -38.97
N ALA A 669 18.27 -5.42 -39.70
CA ALA A 669 18.96 -4.26 -39.14
C ALA A 669 18.08 -3.46 -38.15
N VAL A 670 16.78 -3.30 -38.46
CA VAL A 670 15.82 -2.67 -37.53
C VAL A 670 15.64 -3.53 -36.27
N THR A 671 15.56 -4.84 -36.43
CA THR A 671 15.52 -5.80 -35.31
C THR A 671 16.78 -5.68 -34.46
N ALA A 672 17.97 -5.64 -35.06
CA ALA A 672 19.23 -5.43 -34.33
C ALA A 672 19.22 -4.14 -33.50
N ASN A 673 18.63 -3.04 -34.01
CA ASN A 673 18.43 -1.81 -33.23
C ASN A 673 17.52 -2.02 -32.02
N SER A 674 16.43 -2.78 -32.20
CA SER A 674 15.46 -3.16 -31.17
C SER A 674 16.16 -3.94 -30.05
N VAL A 675 16.93 -4.98 -30.41
CA VAL A 675 17.72 -5.79 -29.48
C VAL A 675 18.66 -4.93 -28.64
N VAL A 676 19.50 -4.12 -29.28
CA VAL A 676 20.43 -3.23 -28.56
C VAL A 676 19.69 -2.27 -27.65
N SER A 677 18.54 -1.74 -28.09
CA SER A 677 17.75 -0.80 -27.30
C SER A 677 17.19 -1.43 -26.03
N GLU A 678 16.75 -2.68 -26.10
CA GLU A 678 16.22 -3.40 -24.92
C GLU A 678 17.36 -3.88 -24.01
N LEU A 679 18.46 -4.41 -24.57
CA LEU A 679 19.65 -4.75 -23.77
C LEU A 679 20.23 -3.53 -23.04
N ARG A 680 20.18 -2.34 -23.66
CA ARG A 680 20.58 -1.08 -23.01
C ARG A 680 19.76 -0.76 -21.77
N GLU A 681 18.45 -0.99 -21.80
CA GLU A 681 17.61 -0.73 -20.62
C GLU A 681 17.86 -1.75 -19.51
N ILE A 682 18.09 -3.01 -19.88
CA ILE A 682 18.35 -4.10 -18.94
C ILE A 682 19.71 -3.95 -18.24
N LEU A 683 20.69 -3.34 -18.92
CA LEU A 683 22.06 -3.18 -18.40
C LEU A 683 22.30 -1.84 -17.68
N LYS A 684 21.29 -0.96 -17.58
CA LYS A 684 21.34 0.28 -16.77
C LYS A 684 21.22 -0.05 -15.28
#